data_AF-C3Z2J6-F1
#
_entry.id   AF-C3Z2J6-F1
#
_cell.length_a   1.000
_cell.length_b   1.000
_cell.length_c   1.000
_cell.angle_alpha   90.00
_cell.angle_beta   90.00
_cell.angle_gamma   90.00
#
_symmetry.space_group_name_H-M   'P 1'
#
loop_
_entity.id
_entity.type
_entity.pdbx_description
1 polymer ?
#
loop_
_entity_poly.entity_id
_entity_poly.type
_entity_poly.pdbx_seq_one_letter_code
_entity_poly.pdbx_strand_id
1 'polypeptide(L)'
;MASGDIQNKYQRLAQEYAKMKSQHSVLKKAVIDEQSKVAELTESVKLKDLSIRKFEQEIDSLTFRNQQLAKRVTVLQDELDSAAVKKKNKAKGPVEPVPVVADTSVFGEDLQKKIQENERLHMQVHQETEEHRQVVASLQVRLEQLEKEAGQHQSVLDSIHLNHKALVDKLQQEKAMLEVKLQKQETDVRDSKRIADHCQQQLKRVHVDLSSRLDDSTKVIQEKVIFNDTKYQELNVLNVPTHDRKHQVKAKELIGQALGYIGDLVSGMSNYLTYAEQRSQIFPMDSSTGEPLSPVNRRLCQYLHENASHLRPIEQSFRSFHEGLREDALTTLETATGIQDFSEKFHSFVAYMEKLLPYQLRSLEEECAVSTCSATLEARNMELHASLPKLTATLSKLDNYLSLIAAASKSSREHPRTNQAAFFTQMAAGLNQLHEVLKEISKHYNTKVSLEHQLPTATQKLKTTDECVVSSLVALVSCTGKLAPFFSSHLEFFVSRAGYRTRGVSLCRDTDGPVSSPVVTDLRDRATSYVSRLKRPCPESVPYKTAVLNRRTLLSSTESREGLAQQLTTAQEKMRGLEQEKEHWMLEAQLLQVRLEKETKCVEKGFNKGYVRQSVQTKRTIELTASMDSKPVRILMFFPYRASGFLKTLMSYLGRENSSESETREQLIKAHFTGRVTELTTQLQQADSKAVNFHSECRALQQRLGLAEKAKEKFQEELQTAQQKIAQLQDELTTTTSNYESQLSMMSEHLCSMNDKLTQQRDEIDALKLSNKVRLIKVHQCFCK
;
A
#
# COMPACT_ATOMS: atom_id res chain seq x y z
N MET A 1 31.09 -10.30 -9.71
CA MET A 1 31.85 -9.03 -9.55
C MET A 1 31.05 -7.92 -8.84
N ALA A 2 30.11 -8.21 -7.93
CA ALA A 2 29.18 -7.19 -7.42
C ALA A 2 29.63 -6.45 -6.14
N SER A 3 30.47 -7.06 -5.28
CA SER A 3 30.77 -6.54 -3.93
C SER A 3 31.49 -5.18 -3.95
N GLY A 4 32.51 -5.04 -4.79
CA GLY A 4 33.32 -3.81 -4.86
C GLY A 4 32.51 -2.58 -5.28
N ASP A 5 31.49 -2.74 -6.12
CA ASP A 5 30.68 -1.63 -6.61
C ASP A 5 29.71 -1.09 -5.53
N ILE A 6 29.26 -1.95 -4.61
CA ILE A 6 28.52 -1.55 -3.40
C ILE A 6 29.47 -0.84 -2.41
N GLN A 7 30.66 -1.40 -2.19
CA GLN A 7 31.66 -0.82 -1.28
C GLN A 7 32.13 0.57 -1.76
N ASN A 8 32.33 0.75 -3.07
CA ASN A 8 32.61 2.04 -3.70
C ASN A 8 31.48 3.06 -3.49
N LYS A 9 30.21 2.64 -3.56
CA LYS A 9 29.05 3.52 -3.31
C LYS A 9 28.97 3.96 -1.85
N TYR A 10 29.19 3.05 -0.90
CA TYR A 10 29.30 3.40 0.52
C TYR A 10 30.47 4.35 0.81
N GLN A 11 31.64 4.12 0.20
CA GLN A 11 32.81 4.97 0.41
C GLN A 11 32.62 6.38 -0.16
N ARG A 12 31.98 6.52 -1.33
CA ARG A 12 31.56 7.83 -1.89
C ARG A 12 30.54 8.53 -1.01
N LEU A 13 29.54 7.80 -0.49
CA LEU A 13 28.53 8.37 0.41
C LEU A 13 29.15 8.88 1.73
N ALA A 14 30.12 8.14 2.28
CA ALA A 14 30.89 8.57 3.45
C ALA A 14 31.74 9.81 3.18
N GLN A 15 32.35 9.92 1.99
CA GLN A 15 33.12 11.10 1.57
C GLN A 15 32.23 12.34 1.41
N GLU A 16 31.08 12.25 0.73
CA GLU A 16 30.14 13.36 0.63
C GLU A 16 29.52 13.73 1.98
N TYR A 17 29.23 12.76 2.87
CA TYR A 17 28.79 13.05 4.23
C TYR A 17 29.86 13.81 5.04
N ALA A 18 31.13 13.41 4.96
CA ALA A 18 32.24 14.10 5.63
C ALA A 18 32.42 15.54 5.12
N LYS A 19 32.26 15.75 3.80
CA LYS A 19 32.31 17.04 3.11
C LYS A 19 31.13 17.96 3.47
N MET A 20 29.91 17.42 3.54
CA MET A 20 28.75 18.15 4.06
C MET A 20 28.91 18.51 5.54
N LYS A 21 29.51 17.63 6.35
CA LYS A 21 29.79 17.88 7.77
C LYS A 21 30.84 18.98 7.98
N SER A 22 31.90 19.03 7.18
CA SER A 22 32.88 20.12 7.25
C SER A 22 32.31 21.45 6.77
N GLN A 23 31.56 21.46 5.66
CA GLN A 23 30.82 22.65 5.19
C GLN A 23 29.84 23.18 6.23
N HIS A 24 29.05 22.30 6.87
CA HIS A 24 28.14 22.69 7.96
C HIS A 24 28.89 23.28 9.16
N SER A 25 30.08 22.75 9.51
CA SER A 25 30.90 23.31 10.59
C SER A 25 31.41 24.72 10.28
N VAL A 26 31.79 24.98 9.02
CA VAL A 26 32.23 26.32 8.57
C VAL A 26 31.05 27.29 8.53
N LEU A 27 29.91 26.89 7.96
CA LEU A 27 28.68 27.69 7.94
C LEU A 27 28.17 28.01 9.35
N LYS A 28 28.18 27.03 10.26
CA LYS A 28 27.81 27.25 11.67
C LYS A 28 28.72 28.27 12.34
N LYS A 29 30.03 28.23 12.08
CA LYS A 29 30.94 29.24 12.62
C LYS A 29 30.68 30.63 12.01
N ALA A 30 30.55 30.74 10.69
CA ALA A 30 30.27 32.00 10.02
C ALA A 30 28.95 32.66 10.51
N VAL A 31 27.92 31.86 10.81
CA VAL A 31 26.67 32.34 11.41
C VAL A 31 26.87 32.86 12.84
N ILE A 32 27.73 32.23 13.64
CA ILE A 32 28.07 32.71 15.00
C ILE A 32 28.88 34.00 14.91
N ASP A 33 29.88 34.06 14.02
CA ASP A 33 30.77 35.22 13.83
C ASP A 33 29.98 36.46 13.31
N GLU A 34 28.97 36.27 12.45
CA GLU A 34 28.04 37.36 12.09
C GLU A 34 27.04 37.70 13.21
N GLN A 35 26.57 36.73 14.01
CA GLN A 35 25.71 37.01 15.16
C GLN A 35 26.40 37.86 16.23
N SER A 36 27.67 37.61 16.54
CA SER A 36 28.45 38.47 17.46
C SER A 36 28.66 39.87 16.87
N LYS A 37 28.99 39.96 15.58
CA LYS A 37 29.21 41.23 14.89
C LYS A 37 27.93 42.08 14.77
N VAL A 38 26.77 41.45 14.58
CA VAL A 38 25.46 42.13 14.66
C VAL A 38 25.18 42.63 16.07
N ALA A 39 25.56 41.90 17.12
CA ALA A 39 25.45 42.36 18.51
C ALA A 39 26.36 43.58 18.77
N GLU A 40 27.63 43.52 18.39
CA GLU A 40 28.61 44.62 18.47
C GLU A 40 28.12 45.88 17.75
N LEU A 41 27.61 45.74 16.51
CA LEU A 41 27.03 46.85 15.76
C LEU A 41 25.78 47.42 16.43
N THR A 42 24.93 46.57 17.01
CA THR A 42 23.72 46.99 17.75
C THR A 42 24.08 47.76 19.03
N GLU A 43 25.16 47.38 19.72
CA GLU A 43 25.67 48.11 20.89
C GLU A 43 26.34 49.43 20.49
N SER A 44 27.13 49.43 19.41
CA SER A 44 27.73 50.64 18.83
C SER A 44 26.67 51.67 18.42
N VAL A 45 25.56 51.23 17.79
CA VAL A 45 24.41 52.09 17.47
C VAL A 45 23.79 52.68 18.74
N LYS A 46 23.51 51.87 19.78
CA LYS A 46 22.98 52.37 21.06
C LYS A 46 23.90 53.40 21.72
N LEU A 47 25.23 53.20 21.65
CA LEU A 47 26.21 54.16 22.16
C LEU A 47 26.22 55.46 21.34
N LYS A 48 26.02 55.39 20.02
CA LYS A 48 25.86 56.57 19.15
C LYS A 48 24.55 57.31 19.44
N ASP A 49 23.42 56.61 19.59
CA ASP A 49 22.13 57.21 19.98
C ASP A 49 22.21 57.93 21.33
N LEU A 50 22.88 57.33 22.32
CA LEU A 50 23.14 57.95 23.61
C LEU A 50 24.08 59.17 23.53
N SER A 51 24.99 59.20 22.56
CA SER A 51 25.85 60.35 22.27
C SER A 51 25.09 61.47 21.55
N ILE A 52 24.22 61.13 20.59
CA ILE A 52 23.33 62.07 19.90
C ILE A 52 22.43 62.75 20.92
N ARG A 53 21.75 62.01 21.81
CA ARG A 53 20.90 62.58 22.87
C ARG A 53 21.64 63.52 23.83
N LYS A 54 22.94 63.30 24.07
CA LYS A 54 23.78 64.24 24.84
C LYS A 54 24.04 65.53 24.06
N PHE A 55 24.36 65.43 22.77
CA PHE A 55 24.55 66.60 21.93
C PHE A 55 23.23 67.36 21.67
N GLU A 56 22.08 66.68 21.60
CA GLU A 56 20.76 67.30 21.56
C GLU A 56 20.49 68.11 22.84
N GLN A 57 20.75 67.53 24.02
CA GLN A 57 20.65 68.25 25.31
C GLN A 57 21.64 69.41 25.43
N GLU A 58 22.83 69.29 24.85
CA GLU A 58 23.82 70.38 24.79
C GLU A 58 23.38 71.48 23.83
N ILE A 59 22.80 71.14 22.67
CA ILE A 59 22.20 72.07 21.71
C ILE A 59 21.00 72.80 22.34
N ASP A 60 20.13 72.11 23.08
CA ASP A 60 19.02 72.75 23.81
C ASP A 60 19.52 73.71 24.89
N SER A 61 20.54 73.31 25.65
CA SER A 61 21.21 74.12 26.67
C SER A 61 21.88 75.38 26.08
N LEU A 62 22.60 75.22 24.96
CA LEU A 62 23.21 76.32 24.22
C LEU A 62 22.16 77.21 23.54
N THR A 63 21.07 76.64 23.04
CA THR A 63 19.94 77.37 22.45
C THR A 63 19.22 78.19 23.51
N PHE A 64 18.97 77.64 24.70
CA PHE A 64 18.41 78.37 25.83
C PHE A 64 19.32 79.53 26.27
N ARG A 65 20.64 79.29 26.38
CA ARG A 65 21.62 80.34 26.67
C ARG A 65 21.67 81.41 25.58
N ASN A 66 21.63 81.03 24.30
CA ASN A 66 21.60 81.97 23.18
C ASN A 66 20.29 82.76 23.12
N GLN A 67 19.14 82.15 23.44
CA GLN A 67 17.87 82.87 23.59
C GLN A 67 17.88 83.83 24.80
N GLN A 68 18.52 83.46 25.90
CA GLN A 68 18.69 84.33 27.07
C GLN A 68 19.64 85.51 26.76
N LEU A 69 20.75 85.25 26.05
CA LEU A 69 21.65 86.29 25.56
C LEU A 69 20.97 87.19 24.54
N ALA A 70 20.24 86.64 23.57
CA ALA A 70 19.47 87.42 22.59
C ALA A 70 18.44 88.33 23.28
N LYS A 71 17.66 87.81 24.23
CA LYS A 71 16.72 88.62 25.04
C LYS A 71 17.42 89.72 25.85
N ARG A 72 18.64 89.46 26.33
CA ARG A 72 19.45 90.45 27.06
C ARG A 72 20.05 91.50 26.12
N VAL A 73 20.42 91.12 24.90
CA VAL A 73 20.87 92.01 23.83
C VAL A 73 19.73 92.88 23.33
N THR A 74 18.51 92.34 23.12
CA THR A 74 17.35 93.18 22.76
C THR A 74 17.01 94.17 23.86
N VAL A 75 17.03 93.78 25.14
CA VAL A 75 16.84 94.74 26.25
C VAL A 75 17.94 95.81 26.28
N LEU A 76 19.21 95.45 26.05
CA LEU A 76 20.30 96.44 25.95
C LEU A 76 20.18 97.33 24.69
N GLN A 77 19.52 96.86 23.64
CA GLN A 77 19.19 97.64 22.44
C GLN A 77 18.01 98.57 22.70
N ASP A 78 16.95 98.12 23.37
CA ASP A 78 15.84 98.96 23.83
C ASP A 78 16.33 100.06 24.80
N GLU A 79 17.28 99.74 25.69
CA GLU A 79 17.97 100.69 26.58
C GLU A 79 18.86 101.68 25.80
N LEU A 80 19.54 101.24 24.74
CA LEU A 80 20.35 102.12 23.88
C LEU A 80 19.49 103.05 23.00
N ASP A 81 18.44 102.53 22.37
CA ASP A 81 17.54 103.32 21.51
C ASP A 81 16.68 104.29 22.33
N SER A 82 16.31 103.94 23.57
CA SER A 82 15.69 104.89 24.51
C SER A 82 16.66 105.93 25.07
N ALA A 83 17.98 105.62 25.14
CA ALA A 83 19.02 106.59 25.48
C ALA A 83 19.41 107.51 24.30
N ALA A 84 19.29 107.04 23.04
CA ALA A 84 19.74 107.75 21.85
C ALA A 84 18.92 109.03 21.51
N VAL A 85 17.72 109.20 22.06
CA VAL A 85 16.80 110.31 21.72
C VAL A 85 17.01 111.54 22.63
N LYS A 86 18.17 112.22 22.54
CA LYS A 86 18.28 113.65 22.96
C LYS A 86 19.49 114.44 22.40
N LYS A 87 19.14 115.64 21.89
CA LYS A 87 19.97 116.82 21.56
C LYS A 87 20.86 116.80 20.30
N LYS A 88 21.10 118.02 19.80
CA LYS A 88 21.66 118.40 18.50
C LYS A 88 22.35 119.78 18.62
N ASN A 89 23.26 120.12 17.69
CA ASN A 89 23.78 121.48 17.34
C ASN A 89 24.82 122.21 18.25
N LYS A 90 26.10 122.21 17.81
CA LYS A 90 26.81 123.31 17.07
C LYS A 90 26.92 124.76 17.65
N ALA A 91 28.16 125.25 17.89
CA ALA A 91 28.60 126.69 17.81
C ALA A 91 30.17 126.86 17.79
N LYS A 92 30.69 128.10 17.71
CA LYS A 92 32.14 128.52 17.65
C LYS A 92 32.52 129.50 18.80
N GLY A 93 33.82 129.84 19.00
CA GLY A 93 34.38 130.87 19.94
C GLY A 93 34.26 132.33 19.42
N PRO A 94 35.17 133.34 19.72
CA PRO A 94 36.55 133.34 20.30
C PRO A 94 36.92 134.60 21.23
N VAL A 95 38.22 135.04 21.34
CA VAL A 95 38.78 136.46 21.51
C VAL A 95 39.38 137.03 22.88
N GLU A 96 40.74 137.26 22.91
CA GLU A 96 41.58 138.44 23.40
C GLU A 96 41.71 139.01 24.88
N PRO A 97 42.54 140.07 25.25
CA PRO A 97 43.87 140.62 24.76
C PRO A 97 44.89 141.35 25.77
N VAL A 98 46.10 141.75 25.28
CA VAL A 98 47.10 142.88 25.61
C VAL A 98 47.58 143.20 27.06
N PRO A 99 48.58 144.13 27.35
CA PRO A 99 49.50 145.05 26.57
C PRO A 99 51.04 144.77 26.75
N VAL A 100 52.11 145.63 26.70
CA VAL A 100 52.44 147.11 26.90
C VAL A 100 53.71 147.58 26.07
N VAL A 101 54.08 148.88 26.18
CA VAL A 101 55.13 149.76 25.53
C VAL A 101 56.43 149.88 26.42
N ALA A 102 57.67 150.38 26.11
CA ALA A 102 58.22 151.48 25.23
C ALA A 102 59.76 151.44 24.88
N ASP A 103 60.12 152.09 23.75
CA ASP A 103 61.14 153.15 23.41
C ASP A 103 62.29 153.67 24.35
N THR A 104 63.46 154.22 23.90
CA THR A 104 64.25 154.26 22.61
C THR A 104 65.74 154.69 22.83
N SER A 105 66.66 154.33 21.90
CA SER A 105 67.93 155.02 21.50
C SER A 105 69.25 154.93 22.32
N VAL A 106 70.31 154.37 21.70
CA VAL A 106 71.63 154.98 21.36
C VAL A 106 72.54 153.91 20.69
N PHE A 107 73.31 154.29 19.66
CA PHE A 107 73.79 153.35 18.61
C PHE A 107 75.27 152.91 18.70
N GLY A 108 75.81 152.69 19.91
CA GLY A 108 77.27 152.59 20.15
C GLY A 108 77.90 151.19 20.24
N GLU A 109 77.30 150.23 20.97
CA GLU A 109 78.08 149.14 21.59
C GLU A 109 77.85 147.72 21.03
N ASP A 110 76.80 147.47 20.24
CA ASP A 110 76.37 146.10 19.92
C ASP A 110 77.25 145.34 18.92
N LEU A 111 78.10 146.02 18.14
CA LEU A 111 78.88 145.40 17.07
C LEU A 111 79.85 144.31 17.59
N GLN A 112 80.32 144.43 18.83
CA GLN A 112 81.37 143.57 19.37
C GLN A 112 80.90 142.17 19.81
N LYS A 113 79.58 141.93 19.93
CA LYS A 113 79.03 140.64 20.39
C LYS A 113 78.98 139.56 19.31
N LYS A 114 78.76 139.93 18.03
CA LYS A 114 78.48 138.95 16.97
C LYS A 114 79.67 138.10 16.48
N ILE A 115 80.90 138.46 16.84
CA ILE A 115 82.09 137.75 16.35
C ILE A 115 82.29 136.41 17.10
N GLN A 116 81.90 136.31 18.36
CA GLN A 116 82.17 135.14 19.22
C GLN A 116 81.21 133.94 18.99
N GLU A 117 80.09 134.14 18.30
CA GLU A 117 79.06 133.11 18.12
C GLU A 117 79.41 132.09 17.01
N ASN A 118 80.13 132.55 15.98
CA ASN A 118 80.28 131.83 14.71
C ASN A 118 81.27 130.65 14.79
N GLU A 119 82.30 130.76 15.63
CA GLU A 119 83.36 129.76 15.80
C GLU A 119 82.84 128.44 16.39
N ARG A 120 81.83 128.51 17.25
CA ARG A 120 81.25 127.36 17.97
C ARG A 120 80.55 126.35 17.05
N LEU A 121 79.91 126.82 15.97
CA LEU A 121 79.07 125.97 15.11
C LEU A 121 79.89 124.96 14.27
N HIS A 122 81.12 125.30 13.90
CA HIS A 122 81.90 124.53 12.94
C HIS A 122 82.35 123.15 13.47
N MET A 123 82.62 123.03 14.77
CA MET A 123 83.05 121.75 15.38
C MET A 123 81.92 120.71 15.39
N GLN A 124 80.67 121.14 15.63
CA GLN A 124 79.54 120.23 15.82
C GLN A 124 79.20 119.44 14.54
N VAL A 125 79.34 120.05 13.36
CA VAL A 125 79.00 119.43 12.06
C VAL A 125 79.92 118.26 11.70
N HIS A 126 81.20 118.34 12.06
CA HIS A 126 82.17 117.29 11.70
C HIS A 126 81.89 115.98 12.47
N GLN A 127 81.51 116.07 13.74
CA GLN A 127 81.31 114.89 14.59
C GLN A 127 80.12 114.03 14.11
N GLU A 128 78.96 114.66 13.89
CA GLU A 128 77.73 114.03 13.36
C GLU A 128 77.95 113.27 12.05
N THR A 129 78.87 113.76 11.20
CA THR A 129 79.14 113.20 9.87
C THR A 129 79.87 111.86 9.94
N GLU A 130 80.78 111.67 10.90
CA GLU A 130 81.57 110.45 11.02
C GLU A 130 80.78 109.32 11.69
N GLU A 131 79.92 109.65 12.66
CA GLU A 131 79.02 108.67 13.29
C GLU A 131 78.04 108.07 12.27
N HIS A 132 77.49 108.90 11.36
CA HIS A 132 76.67 108.44 10.23
C HIS A 132 77.37 107.41 9.34
N ARG A 133 78.68 107.60 9.07
CA ARG A 133 79.45 106.72 8.17
C ARG A 133 79.58 105.30 8.71
N GLN A 134 79.74 105.16 10.03
CA GLN A 134 79.87 103.86 10.69
C GLN A 134 78.54 103.10 10.74
N VAL A 135 77.43 103.81 10.95
CA VAL A 135 76.07 103.23 10.89
C VAL A 135 75.80 102.60 9.52
N VAL A 136 76.09 103.31 8.42
CA VAL A 136 75.85 102.81 7.05
C VAL A 136 76.59 101.49 6.77
N ALA A 137 77.87 101.39 7.15
CA ALA A 137 78.65 100.16 6.95
C ALA A 137 78.07 98.97 7.74
N SER A 138 77.60 99.20 8.98
CA SER A 138 76.96 98.17 9.80
C SER A 138 75.65 97.64 9.19
N LEU A 139 74.89 98.52 8.54
CA LEU A 139 73.63 98.19 7.87
C LEU A 139 73.85 97.41 6.55
N GLN A 140 74.93 97.68 5.83
CA GLN A 140 75.28 96.94 4.60
C GLN A 140 75.60 95.47 4.89
N VAL A 141 76.45 95.17 5.88
CA VAL A 141 76.74 93.79 6.30
C VAL A 141 75.48 93.09 6.81
N ARG A 142 74.59 93.83 7.49
CA ARG A 142 73.30 93.30 7.94
C ARG A 142 72.36 92.96 6.78
N LEU A 143 72.37 93.73 5.70
CA LEU A 143 71.60 93.46 4.47
C LEU A 143 72.11 92.18 3.78
N GLU A 144 73.41 92.07 3.50
CA GLU A 144 73.97 90.88 2.81
C GLU A 144 73.64 89.56 3.54
N GLN A 145 73.69 89.57 4.88
CA GLN A 145 73.30 88.40 5.66
C GLN A 145 71.80 88.09 5.56
N LEU A 146 70.93 89.11 5.65
CA LEU A 146 69.48 88.94 5.52
C LEU A 146 69.08 88.48 4.11
N GLU A 147 69.74 88.95 3.06
CA GLU A 147 69.51 88.50 1.68
C GLU A 147 69.89 87.02 1.50
N LYS A 148 71.01 86.59 2.09
CA LYS A 148 71.45 85.19 2.08
C LYS A 148 70.52 84.27 2.87
N GLU A 149 70.04 84.71 4.02
CA GLU A 149 69.04 83.99 4.84
C GLU A 149 67.71 83.90 4.09
N ALA A 150 67.24 84.99 3.47
CA ALA A 150 66.04 85.00 2.63
C ALA A 150 66.14 84.04 1.44
N GLY A 151 67.28 83.99 0.74
CA GLY A 151 67.52 83.06 -0.36
C GLY A 151 67.48 81.58 0.07
N GLN A 152 68.01 81.26 1.26
CA GLN A 152 67.91 79.92 1.84
C GLN A 152 66.46 79.58 2.22
N HIS A 153 65.72 80.50 2.84
CA HIS A 153 64.32 80.31 3.16
C HIS A 153 63.46 80.11 1.90
N GLN A 154 63.70 80.86 0.81
CA GLN A 154 63.00 80.68 -0.46
C GLN A 154 63.23 79.29 -1.04
N SER A 155 64.48 78.80 -1.07
CA SER A 155 64.80 77.45 -1.56
C SER A 155 64.09 76.34 -0.77
N VAL A 156 63.98 76.50 0.55
CA VAL A 156 63.24 75.57 1.42
C VAL A 156 61.72 75.66 1.16
N LEU A 157 61.17 76.87 1.00
CA LEU A 157 59.76 77.08 0.66
C LEU A 157 59.41 76.46 -0.70
N ASP A 158 60.23 76.65 -1.73
CA ASP A 158 60.02 76.09 -3.07
C ASP A 158 60.03 74.55 -3.04
N SER A 159 60.95 73.94 -2.27
CA SER A 159 61.00 72.50 -2.04
C SER A 159 59.76 71.98 -1.30
N ILE A 160 59.30 72.68 -0.25
CA ILE A 160 58.07 72.34 0.47
C ILE A 160 56.85 72.48 -0.44
N HIS A 161 56.76 73.56 -1.24
CA HIS A 161 55.69 73.75 -2.22
C HIS A 161 55.64 72.64 -3.28
N LEU A 162 56.80 72.20 -3.80
CA LEU A 162 56.87 71.11 -4.78
C LEU A 162 56.37 69.78 -4.16
N ASN A 163 56.81 69.47 -2.94
CA ASN A 163 56.39 68.27 -2.21
C ASN A 163 54.90 68.30 -1.83
N HIS A 164 54.38 69.44 -1.38
CA HIS A 164 52.96 69.62 -1.11
C HIS A 164 52.12 69.52 -2.38
N LYS A 165 52.57 70.08 -3.51
CA LYS A 165 51.88 69.93 -4.81
C LYS A 165 51.82 68.46 -5.22
N ALA A 166 52.95 67.74 -5.21
CA ALA A 166 52.98 66.32 -5.55
C ALA A 166 52.13 65.44 -4.61
N LEU A 167 51.96 65.83 -3.34
CA LEU A 167 51.03 65.18 -2.41
C LEU A 167 49.57 65.50 -2.73
N VAL A 168 49.24 66.76 -3.04
CA VAL A 168 47.89 67.18 -3.46
C VAL A 168 47.47 66.49 -4.75
N ASP A 169 48.35 66.42 -5.76
CA ASP A 169 48.08 65.76 -7.04
C ASP A 169 47.79 64.26 -6.84
N LYS A 170 48.54 63.57 -5.95
CA LYS A 170 48.26 62.18 -5.55
C LYS A 170 46.92 62.03 -4.84
N LEU A 171 46.64 62.88 -3.84
CA LEU A 171 45.38 62.83 -3.08
C LEU A 171 44.17 63.12 -3.97
N GLN A 172 44.31 63.98 -4.99
CA GLN A 172 43.27 64.21 -6.00
C GLN A 172 43.06 62.98 -6.89
N GLN A 173 44.13 62.30 -7.32
CA GLN A 173 44.03 61.07 -8.10
C GLN A 173 43.42 59.91 -7.29
N GLU A 174 43.81 59.75 -6.03
CA GLU A 174 43.22 58.77 -5.09
C GLU A 174 41.74 59.07 -4.83
N LYS A 175 41.39 60.34 -4.58
CA LYS A 175 40.00 60.78 -4.46
C LYS A 175 39.17 60.40 -5.69
N ALA A 176 39.62 60.74 -6.89
CA ALA A 176 38.90 60.42 -8.12
C ALA A 176 38.72 58.90 -8.33
N MET A 177 39.75 58.10 -8.00
CA MET A 177 39.64 56.63 -8.02
C MET A 177 38.66 56.08 -6.97
N LEU A 178 38.54 56.72 -5.81
CA LEU A 178 37.57 56.35 -4.77
C LEU A 178 36.14 56.77 -5.15
N GLU A 179 35.94 57.94 -5.74
CA GLU A 179 34.64 58.42 -6.23
C GLU A 179 34.07 57.49 -7.32
N VAL A 180 34.90 57.05 -8.28
CA VAL A 180 34.48 56.07 -9.31
C VAL A 180 34.17 54.70 -8.70
N LYS A 181 34.94 54.24 -7.70
CA LYS A 181 34.65 52.99 -6.99
C LYS A 181 33.35 53.08 -6.18
N LEU A 182 33.09 54.21 -5.53
CA LEU A 182 31.87 54.47 -4.77
C LEU A 182 30.65 54.45 -5.70
N GLN A 183 30.67 55.21 -6.80
CA GLN A 183 29.58 55.24 -7.79
C GLN A 183 29.27 53.84 -8.34
N LYS A 184 30.29 53.01 -8.59
CA LYS A 184 30.09 51.62 -9.01
C LYS A 184 29.46 50.77 -7.89
N GLN A 185 29.94 50.88 -6.65
CA GLN A 185 29.31 50.16 -5.53
C GLN A 185 27.85 50.61 -5.32
N GLU A 186 27.54 51.88 -5.54
CA GLU A 186 26.17 52.39 -5.52
C GLU A 186 25.30 51.85 -6.66
N THR A 187 25.83 51.63 -7.87
CA THR A 187 25.06 50.92 -8.93
C THR A 187 24.85 49.45 -8.56
N ASP A 188 25.92 48.76 -8.18
CA ASP A 188 25.90 47.33 -7.87
C ASP A 188 24.94 47.02 -6.70
N VAL A 189 24.89 47.88 -5.67
CA VAL A 189 23.93 47.80 -4.55
C VAL A 189 22.49 48.12 -4.99
N ARG A 190 22.28 49.13 -5.86
CA ARG A 190 20.93 49.46 -6.38
C ARG A 190 20.33 48.31 -7.19
N ASP A 191 21.13 47.68 -8.05
CA ASP A 191 20.66 46.55 -8.87
C ASP A 191 20.51 45.26 -8.05
N SER A 192 21.41 45.00 -7.08
CA SER A 192 21.22 43.93 -6.09
C SER A 192 19.91 44.10 -5.31
N LYS A 193 19.57 45.33 -4.91
CA LYS A 193 18.30 45.63 -4.24
C LYS A 193 17.09 45.41 -5.16
N ARG A 194 17.14 45.88 -6.41
CA ARG A 194 16.07 45.63 -7.42
C ARG A 194 15.80 44.14 -7.61
N ILE A 195 16.85 43.32 -7.68
CA ILE A 195 16.75 41.86 -7.79
C ILE A 195 16.12 41.28 -6.52
N ALA A 196 16.57 41.67 -5.33
CA ALA A 196 16.00 41.22 -4.06
C ALA A 196 14.52 41.58 -3.91
N ASP A 197 14.14 42.82 -4.25
CA ASP A 197 12.74 43.29 -4.25
C ASP A 197 11.88 42.47 -5.25
N HIS A 198 12.41 42.17 -6.45
CA HIS A 198 11.71 41.35 -7.44
C HIS A 198 11.54 39.89 -6.97
N CYS A 199 12.59 39.28 -6.41
CA CYS A 199 12.51 37.94 -5.82
C CYS A 199 11.53 37.88 -4.65
N GLN A 200 11.48 38.91 -3.79
CA GLN A 200 10.51 38.98 -2.70
C GLN A 200 9.07 39.13 -3.23
N GLN A 201 8.86 39.89 -4.31
CA GLN A 201 7.56 39.99 -4.97
C GLN A 201 7.13 38.67 -5.61
N GLN A 202 8.03 37.94 -6.28
CA GLN A 202 7.71 36.61 -6.81
C GLN A 202 7.38 35.63 -5.68
N LEU A 203 8.17 35.60 -4.61
CA LEU A 203 7.93 34.74 -3.44
C LEU A 203 6.55 35.03 -2.82
N LYS A 204 6.18 36.31 -2.68
CA LYS A 204 4.84 36.73 -2.21
C LYS A 204 3.72 36.24 -3.15
N ARG A 205 3.89 36.36 -4.48
CA ARG A 205 2.89 35.86 -5.45
C ARG A 205 2.73 34.35 -5.38
N VAL A 206 3.83 33.59 -5.34
CA VAL A 206 3.81 32.13 -5.22
C VAL A 206 3.21 31.69 -3.89
N HIS A 207 3.51 32.38 -2.79
CA HIS A 207 2.91 32.10 -1.50
C HIS A 207 1.39 32.33 -1.52
N VAL A 208 0.90 33.41 -2.14
CA VAL A 208 -0.54 33.68 -2.28
C VAL A 208 -1.24 32.65 -3.20
N ASP A 209 -0.65 32.25 -4.32
CA ASP A 209 -1.20 31.18 -5.18
C ASP A 209 -1.31 29.85 -4.42
N LEU A 210 -0.22 29.44 -3.77
CA LEU A 210 -0.19 28.17 -3.01
C LEU A 210 -1.15 28.20 -1.81
N SER A 211 -1.28 29.32 -1.10
CA SER A 211 -2.25 29.48 -0.02
C SER A 211 -3.68 29.44 -0.53
N SER A 212 -4.02 30.17 -1.61
CA SER A 212 -5.37 30.09 -2.21
C SER A 212 -5.71 28.67 -2.63
N ARG A 213 -4.78 27.98 -3.30
CA ARG A 213 -5.00 26.61 -3.78
C ARG A 213 -5.05 25.58 -2.64
N LEU A 214 -4.38 25.85 -1.52
CA LEU A 214 -4.51 25.09 -0.29
C LEU A 214 -5.88 25.33 0.38
N ASP A 215 -6.32 26.58 0.49
CA ASP A 215 -7.62 26.93 1.05
C ASP A 215 -8.76 26.35 0.22
N ASP A 216 -8.70 26.47 -1.11
CA ASP A 216 -9.72 25.93 -2.01
C ASP A 216 -9.73 24.40 -1.99
N SER A 217 -8.57 23.74 -1.93
CA SER A 217 -8.49 22.28 -1.71
C SER A 217 -9.06 21.89 -0.34
N THR A 218 -8.83 22.70 0.69
CA THR A 218 -9.31 22.45 2.05
C THR A 218 -10.83 22.63 2.16
N LYS A 219 -11.40 23.67 1.53
CA LYS A 219 -12.86 23.85 1.38
C LYS A 219 -13.49 22.68 0.63
N VAL A 220 -12.92 22.26 -0.50
CA VAL A 220 -13.42 21.11 -1.27
C VAL A 220 -13.38 19.83 -0.43
N ILE A 221 -12.34 19.61 0.38
CA ILE A 221 -12.29 18.49 1.32
C ILE A 221 -13.37 18.61 2.41
N GLN A 222 -13.50 19.78 3.06
CA GLN A 222 -14.48 20.00 4.13
C GLN A 222 -15.94 19.90 3.65
N GLU A 223 -16.25 20.42 2.46
CA GLU A 223 -17.60 20.44 1.91
C GLU A 223 -18.00 19.14 1.21
N LYS A 224 -17.05 18.45 0.55
CA LYS A 224 -17.37 17.32 -0.36
C LYS A 224 -16.88 15.96 0.18
N VAL A 225 -15.91 15.93 1.10
CA VAL A 225 -15.37 14.68 1.67
C VAL A 225 -15.91 14.47 3.09
N ILE A 226 -17.20 14.12 3.16
CA ILE A 226 -17.97 13.88 4.40
C ILE A 226 -17.32 12.79 5.29
N PHE A 227 -16.58 11.85 4.68
CA PHE A 227 -15.90 10.76 5.36
C PHE A 227 -14.50 10.54 4.79
N ASN A 228 -13.49 10.44 5.68
CA ASN A 228 -12.13 10.04 5.33
C ASN A 228 -11.90 8.60 5.81
N ASP A 229 -11.96 7.65 4.89
CA ASP A 229 -11.75 6.20 5.08
C ASP A 229 -10.29 5.80 5.34
N THR A 230 -9.39 6.79 5.46
CA THR A 230 -7.97 6.60 5.80
C THR A 230 -7.56 7.26 7.12
N LYS A 231 -8.50 7.92 7.83
CA LYS A 231 -8.23 8.74 9.03
C LYS A 231 -7.64 7.95 10.21
N TYR A 232 -8.03 6.69 10.37
CA TYR A 232 -7.62 5.85 11.50
C TYR A 232 -6.67 4.77 11.02
N GLN A 233 -5.37 4.97 11.20
CA GLN A 233 -4.31 4.15 10.63
C GLN A 233 -4.44 2.64 10.93
N GLU A 234 -4.90 2.29 12.14
CA GLU A 234 -5.18 0.91 12.55
C GLU A 234 -6.28 0.24 11.73
N LEU A 235 -7.31 1.00 11.32
CA LEU A 235 -8.43 0.52 10.52
C LEU A 235 -8.07 0.45 9.02
N ASN A 236 -7.04 1.16 8.56
CA ASN A 236 -6.59 1.11 7.16
C ASN A 236 -6.11 -0.30 6.74
N VAL A 237 -5.77 -1.15 7.71
CA VAL A 237 -5.43 -2.58 7.55
C VAL A 237 -6.66 -3.44 7.20
N LEU A 238 -7.88 -2.94 7.45
CA LEU A 238 -9.15 -3.57 7.06
C LEU A 238 -9.67 -3.11 5.69
N ASN A 239 -9.07 -2.09 5.08
CA ASN A 239 -9.50 -1.59 3.77
C ASN A 239 -9.29 -2.67 2.69
N VAL A 240 -10.26 -2.81 1.79
CA VAL A 240 -10.20 -3.81 0.71
C VAL A 240 -9.02 -3.49 -0.23
N PRO A 241 -8.17 -4.47 -0.58
CA PRO A 241 -7.11 -4.31 -1.57
C PRO A 241 -7.58 -3.68 -2.88
N THR A 242 -6.88 -2.63 -3.33
CA THR A 242 -7.10 -2.05 -4.66
C THR A 242 -6.78 -3.07 -5.74
N HIS A 243 -7.70 -3.25 -6.70
CA HIS A 243 -7.48 -4.10 -7.87
C HIS A 243 -6.43 -3.47 -8.79
N ASP A 244 -5.30 -4.16 -9.01
CA ASP A 244 -4.32 -3.81 -10.04
C ASP A 244 -4.48 -4.77 -11.24
N ARG A 245 -5.26 -4.33 -12.23
CA ARG A 245 -5.44 -5.07 -13.48
C ARG A 245 -4.14 -5.35 -14.22
N LYS A 246 -3.13 -4.46 -14.14
CA LYS A 246 -1.84 -4.68 -14.83
C LYS A 246 -1.08 -5.83 -14.18
N HIS A 247 -1.04 -5.87 -12.85
CA HIS A 247 -0.47 -7.00 -12.12
C HIS A 247 -1.23 -8.30 -12.38
N GLN A 248 -2.58 -8.28 -12.40
CA GLN A 248 -3.39 -9.49 -12.65
C GLN A 248 -3.24 -10.04 -14.08
N VAL A 249 -3.23 -9.18 -15.11
CA VAL A 249 -2.98 -9.61 -16.49
C VAL A 249 -1.58 -10.22 -16.62
N LYS A 250 -0.54 -9.56 -16.06
CA LYS A 250 0.84 -10.10 -16.08
C LYS A 250 0.97 -11.41 -15.30
N ALA A 251 0.28 -11.56 -14.17
CA ALA A 251 0.28 -12.82 -13.41
C ALA A 251 -0.33 -13.97 -14.24
N LYS A 252 -1.47 -13.73 -14.90
CA LYS A 252 -2.10 -14.72 -15.78
C LYS A 252 -1.22 -15.05 -16.99
N GLU A 253 -0.62 -14.06 -17.63
CA GLU A 253 0.32 -14.25 -18.75
C GLU A 253 1.50 -15.15 -18.37
N LEU A 254 2.17 -14.87 -17.25
CA LEU A 254 3.31 -15.65 -16.76
C LEU A 254 2.90 -17.08 -16.36
N ILE A 255 1.71 -17.27 -15.79
CA ILE A 255 1.18 -18.60 -15.48
C ILE A 255 0.82 -19.36 -16.77
N GLY A 256 0.35 -18.68 -17.81
CA GLY A 256 0.15 -19.25 -19.14
C GLY A 256 1.47 -19.69 -19.81
N GLN A 257 2.54 -18.89 -19.68
CA GLN A 257 3.88 -19.28 -20.13
C GLN A 257 4.41 -20.49 -19.34
N ALA A 258 4.24 -20.50 -18.02
CA ALA A 258 4.60 -21.63 -17.16
C ALA A 258 3.84 -22.92 -17.51
N LEU A 259 2.55 -22.83 -17.86
CA LEU A 259 1.74 -23.96 -18.32
C LEU A 259 2.32 -24.61 -19.59
N GLY A 260 2.82 -23.79 -20.53
CA GLY A 260 3.53 -24.29 -21.71
C GLY A 260 4.77 -25.10 -21.34
N TYR A 261 5.64 -24.57 -20.49
CA TYR A 261 6.85 -25.28 -20.04
C TYR A 261 6.55 -26.53 -19.20
N ILE A 262 5.47 -26.53 -18.41
CA ILE A 262 5.03 -27.72 -17.65
C ILE A 262 4.50 -28.79 -18.61
N GLY A 263 3.76 -28.41 -19.67
CA GLY A 263 3.35 -29.34 -20.73
C GLY A 263 4.54 -29.95 -21.49
N ASP A 264 5.51 -29.13 -21.89
CA ASP A 264 6.77 -29.60 -22.49
C ASP A 264 7.51 -30.59 -21.57
N LEU A 265 7.58 -30.32 -20.26
CA LEU A 265 8.23 -31.17 -19.26
C LEU A 265 7.50 -32.49 -19.06
N VAL A 266 6.17 -32.45 -18.95
CA VAL A 266 5.30 -33.64 -18.79
C VAL A 266 5.39 -34.53 -20.03
N SER A 267 5.35 -33.94 -21.22
CA SER A 267 5.52 -34.64 -22.50
C SER A 267 6.92 -35.28 -22.60
N GLY A 268 7.98 -34.52 -22.31
CA GLY A 268 9.35 -35.02 -22.30
C GLY A 268 9.56 -36.18 -21.33
N MET A 269 9.02 -36.09 -20.10
CA MET A 269 9.10 -37.16 -19.10
C MET A 269 8.31 -38.40 -19.52
N SER A 270 7.10 -38.24 -20.08
CA SER A 270 6.29 -39.38 -20.49
C SER A 270 6.94 -40.13 -21.66
N ASN A 271 7.49 -39.40 -22.63
CA ASN A 271 8.28 -39.98 -23.71
C ASN A 271 9.52 -40.71 -23.18
N TYR A 272 10.30 -40.09 -22.30
CA TYR A 272 11.48 -40.71 -21.69
C TYR A 272 11.16 -42.02 -20.97
N LEU A 273 10.14 -42.01 -20.10
CA LEU A 273 9.74 -43.21 -19.35
C LEU A 273 9.15 -44.30 -20.25
N THR A 274 8.44 -43.94 -21.31
CA THR A 274 7.87 -44.89 -22.28
C THR A 274 8.93 -45.53 -23.17
N TYR A 275 9.93 -44.77 -23.64
CA TYR A 275 11.05 -45.34 -24.39
C TYR A 275 12.02 -46.13 -23.49
N ALA A 276 12.16 -45.75 -22.21
CA ALA A 276 12.84 -46.57 -21.21
C ALA A 276 12.11 -47.90 -20.94
N GLU A 277 10.77 -47.91 -20.96
CA GLU A 277 9.97 -49.15 -20.85
C GLU A 277 10.30 -50.10 -22.01
N GLN A 278 10.27 -49.57 -23.23
CA GLN A 278 10.57 -50.32 -24.46
C GLN A 278 12.01 -50.84 -24.45
N ARG A 279 12.99 -50.02 -24.06
CA ARG A 279 14.39 -50.45 -23.97
C ARG A 279 14.60 -51.55 -22.94
N SER A 280 13.95 -51.47 -21.78
CA SER A 280 14.02 -52.49 -20.71
C SER A 280 13.39 -53.84 -21.11
N GLN A 281 12.68 -53.89 -22.25
CA GLN A 281 12.17 -55.12 -22.90
C GLN A 281 13.10 -55.63 -24.02
N ILE A 282 14.16 -54.88 -24.37
CA ILE A 282 15.09 -55.18 -25.48
C ILE A 282 16.51 -55.50 -24.96
N PHE A 283 16.94 -54.83 -23.90
CA PHE A 283 18.28 -54.94 -23.32
C PHE A 283 18.16 -55.00 -21.78
N PRO A 284 18.93 -55.84 -21.05
CA PRO A 284 20.07 -56.67 -21.51
C PRO A 284 19.76 -57.79 -22.49
N MET A 285 18.56 -58.37 -22.43
CA MET A 285 18.11 -59.49 -23.26
C MET A 285 16.74 -59.16 -23.86
N ASP A 286 16.55 -59.42 -25.16
CA ASP A 286 15.31 -59.04 -25.84
C ASP A 286 14.18 -60.05 -25.56
N SER A 287 13.07 -59.55 -25.01
CA SER A 287 11.88 -60.33 -24.66
C SER A 287 11.24 -61.06 -25.85
N SER A 288 11.48 -60.59 -27.08
CA SER A 288 11.01 -61.24 -28.31
C SER A 288 11.84 -62.44 -28.75
N THR A 289 12.99 -62.69 -28.11
CA THR A 289 13.80 -63.91 -28.33
C THR A 289 13.26 -65.14 -27.59
N GLY A 290 12.21 -64.99 -26.77
CA GLY A 290 11.55 -66.09 -26.05
C GLY A 290 12.09 -66.38 -24.64
N GLU A 291 13.20 -65.77 -24.25
CA GLU A 291 13.70 -65.85 -22.87
C GLU A 291 12.92 -64.91 -21.92
N PRO A 292 12.66 -65.31 -20.67
CA PRO A 292 11.90 -64.51 -19.73
C PRO A 292 12.73 -63.36 -19.15
N LEU A 293 12.20 -62.13 -19.21
CA LEU A 293 12.84 -60.95 -18.58
C LEU A 293 13.14 -61.20 -17.09
N SER A 294 14.23 -60.61 -16.62
CA SER A 294 14.63 -60.62 -15.21
C SER A 294 13.49 -60.17 -14.28
N PRO A 295 13.44 -60.64 -13.02
CA PRO A 295 12.40 -60.23 -12.08
C PRO A 295 12.50 -58.73 -11.71
N VAL A 296 13.65 -58.09 -11.92
CA VAL A 296 13.84 -56.65 -11.81
C VAL A 296 13.19 -55.95 -13.00
N ASN A 297 13.60 -56.26 -14.23
CA ASN A 297 13.16 -55.51 -15.40
C ASN A 297 11.68 -55.74 -15.71
N ARG A 298 11.13 -56.91 -15.36
CA ARG A 298 9.68 -57.16 -15.40
C ARG A 298 8.88 -56.22 -14.50
N ARG A 299 9.39 -55.90 -13.30
CA ARG A 299 8.79 -54.93 -12.38
C ARG A 299 9.04 -53.49 -12.81
N LEU A 300 10.23 -53.21 -13.36
CA LEU A 300 10.57 -51.91 -13.94
C LEU A 300 9.60 -51.54 -15.07
N CYS A 301 9.40 -52.43 -16.05
CA CYS A 301 8.45 -52.21 -17.14
C CYS A 301 7.01 -52.03 -16.63
N GLN A 302 6.57 -52.83 -15.65
CA GLN A 302 5.25 -52.66 -15.03
C GLN A 302 5.04 -51.27 -14.45
N TYR A 303 6.00 -50.73 -13.70
CA TYR A 303 5.89 -49.38 -13.15
C TYR A 303 6.11 -48.29 -14.21
N LEU A 304 7.02 -48.46 -15.17
CA LEU A 304 7.19 -47.51 -16.28
C LEU A 304 5.92 -47.37 -17.12
N HIS A 305 5.14 -48.45 -17.28
CA HIS A 305 3.84 -48.41 -17.95
C HIS A 305 2.80 -47.55 -17.21
N GLU A 306 2.92 -47.41 -15.88
CA GLU A 306 2.05 -46.56 -15.05
C GLU A 306 2.32 -45.05 -15.28
N ASN A 307 3.39 -44.65 -15.98
CA ASN A 307 3.87 -43.24 -16.04
C ASN A 307 2.79 -42.22 -16.42
N ALA A 308 1.95 -42.54 -17.41
CA ALA A 308 0.93 -41.63 -17.92
C ALA A 308 -0.16 -41.31 -16.87
N SER A 309 -0.36 -42.18 -15.88
CA SER A 309 -1.33 -41.97 -14.78
C SER A 309 -0.83 -40.95 -13.75
N HIS A 310 0.48 -40.85 -13.53
CA HIS A 310 1.08 -39.86 -12.65
C HIS A 310 1.36 -38.53 -13.34
N LEU A 311 1.75 -38.55 -14.62
CA LEU A 311 2.16 -37.36 -15.38
C LEU A 311 0.98 -36.51 -15.89
N ARG A 312 -0.07 -37.12 -16.44
CA ARG A 312 -1.22 -36.36 -17.00
C ARG A 312 -1.95 -35.47 -15.97
N PRO A 313 -2.16 -35.88 -14.71
CA PRO A 313 -2.79 -35.03 -13.71
C PRO A 313 -2.01 -33.74 -13.39
N ILE A 314 -0.68 -33.73 -13.55
CA ILE A 314 0.15 -32.53 -13.31
C ILE A 314 -0.21 -31.43 -14.30
N GLU A 315 -0.26 -31.78 -15.60
CA GLU A 315 -0.62 -30.85 -16.67
C GLU A 315 -2.09 -30.41 -16.57
N GLN A 316 -2.99 -31.34 -16.24
CA GLN A 316 -4.42 -31.05 -16.09
C GLN A 316 -4.71 -30.11 -14.92
N SER A 317 -4.15 -30.36 -13.74
CA SER A 317 -4.32 -29.50 -12.56
C SER A 317 -3.75 -28.08 -12.78
N PHE A 318 -2.57 -27.95 -13.40
CA PHE A 318 -2.01 -26.63 -13.73
C PHE A 318 -2.82 -25.90 -14.81
N ARG A 319 -3.37 -26.63 -15.80
CA ARG A 319 -4.29 -26.06 -16.80
C ARG A 319 -5.56 -25.53 -16.15
N SER A 320 -6.21 -26.32 -15.29
CA SER A 320 -7.41 -25.88 -14.56
C SER A 320 -7.13 -24.72 -13.60
N PHE A 321 -5.94 -24.64 -13.02
CA PHE A 321 -5.50 -23.46 -12.26
C PHE A 321 -5.44 -22.20 -13.17
N HIS A 322 -4.76 -22.27 -14.31
CA HIS A 322 -4.66 -21.16 -15.27
C HIS A 322 -6.03 -20.72 -15.82
N GLU A 323 -6.92 -21.66 -16.14
CA GLU A 323 -8.31 -21.39 -16.57
C GLU A 323 -9.14 -20.73 -15.47
N GLY A 324 -8.88 -21.06 -14.20
CA GLY A 324 -9.50 -20.43 -13.04
C GLY A 324 -9.10 -18.96 -12.82
N LEU A 325 -7.98 -18.49 -13.39
CA LEU A 325 -7.52 -17.11 -13.26
C LEU A 325 -8.39 -16.15 -14.08
N ARG A 326 -8.89 -15.10 -13.42
CA ARG A 326 -9.68 -14.04 -14.07
C ARG A 326 -9.04 -12.68 -13.88
N GLU A 327 -9.21 -11.80 -14.85
CA GLU A 327 -8.69 -10.43 -14.81
C GLU A 327 -9.43 -9.54 -13.79
N ASP A 328 -10.69 -9.83 -13.47
CA ASP A 328 -11.50 -9.12 -12.47
C ASP A 328 -11.21 -9.58 -11.02
N ALA A 329 -10.63 -10.76 -10.86
CA ALA A 329 -10.32 -11.36 -9.57
C ALA A 329 -8.88 -11.02 -9.11
N LEU A 330 -8.72 -10.82 -7.81
CA LEU A 330 -7.41 -10.54 -7.21
C LEU A 330 -6.67 -11.84 -6.91
N THR A 331 -5.82 -12.31 -7.82
CA THR A 331 -4.93 -13.46 -7.57
C THR A 331 -3.83 -13.04 -6.59
N THR A 332 -3.90 -13.54 -5.36
CA THR A 332 -2.78 -13.65 -4.42
C THR A 332 -2.26 -15.08 -4.42
N LEU A 333 -1.08 -15.33 -3.83
CA LEU A 333 -0.70 -16.70 -3.47
C LEU A 333 -1.67 -17.31 -2.44
N GLU A 334 -2.27 -16.50 -1.56
CA GLU A 334 -3.27 -16.95 -0.56
C GLU A 334 -4.57 -17.46 -1.21
N THR A 335 -5.01 -16.86 -2.32
CA THR A 335 -6.24 -17.24 -3.03
C THR A 335 -5.98 -18.07 -4.29
N ALA A 336 -4.73 -18.47 -4.55
CA ALA A 336 -4.34 -19.32 -5.69
C ALA A 336 -4.54 -20.81 -5.36
N THR A 337 -5.74 -21.18 -4.91
CA THR A 337 -6.05 -22.53 -4.38
C THR A 337 -5.76 -23.66 -5.36
N GLY A 338 -5.83 -23.41 -6.68
CA GLY A 338 -5.46 -24.38 -7.71
C GLY A 338 -3.99 -24.85 -7.68
N ILE A 339 -3.09 -24.08 -7.04
CA ILE A 339 -1.69 -24.49 -6.83
C ILE A 339 -1.62 -25.70 -5.86
N GLN A 340 -2.60 -25.88 -4.96
CA GLN A 340 -2.64 -27.04 -4.05
C GLN A 340 -2.84 -28.35 -4.82
N ASP A 341 -3.84 -28.40 -5.70
CA ASP A 341 -4.14 -29.60 -6.49
C ASP A 341 -2.93 -29.99 -7.37
N PHE A 342 -2.30 -29.00 -8.01
CA PHE A 342 -1.04 -29.17 -8.74
C PHE A 342 0.10 -29.69 -7.88
N SER A 343 0.32 -29.12 -6.69
CA SER A 343 1.33 -29.59 -5.74
C SER A 343 1.08 -31.04 -5.31
N GLU A 344 -0.17 -31.41 -5.07
CA GLU A 344 -0.55 -32.77 -4.66
C GLU A 344 -0.42 -33.79 -5.82
N LYS A 345 -0.59 -33.37 -7.09
CA LYS A 345 -0.25 -34.22 -8.24
C LYS A 345 1.27 -34.32 -8.48
N PHE A 346 2.01 -33.22 -8.31
CA PHE A 346 3.46 -33.22 -8.44
C PHE A 346 4.12 -34.10 -7.38
N HIS A 347 3.69 -34.00 -6.12
CA HIS A 347 4.13 -34.87 -5.02
C HIS A 347 3.90 -36.37 -5.34
N SER A 348 2.73 -36.73 -5.87
CA SER A 348 2.43 -38.10 -6.30
C SER A 348 3.37 -38.60 -7.41
N PHE A 349 3.77 -37.74 -8.34
CA PHE A 349 4.77 -38.07 -9.36
C PHE A 349 6.19 -38.19 -8.80
N VAL A 350 6.58 -37.35 -7.84
CA VAL A 350 7.88 -37.47 -7.16
C VAL A 350 7.97 -38.77 -6.37
N ALA A 351 6.95 -39.12 -5.58
CA ALA A 351 6.88 -40.41 -4.88
C ALA A 351 6.89 -41.61 -5.84
N TYR A 352 6.31 -41.47 -7.04
CA TYR A 352 6.44 -42.46 -8.13
C TYR A 352 7.88 -42.55 -8.65
N MET A 353 8.59 -41.44 -8.85
CA MET A 353 10.00 -41.45 -9.26
C MET A 353 10.93 -42.01 -8.16
N GLU A 354 10.60 -41.83 -6.89
CA GLU A 354 11.29 -42.47 -5.76
C GLU A 354 11.04 -43.98 -5.72
N LYS A 355 9.78 -44.43 -5.92
CA LYS A 355 9.41 -45.86 -6.10
C LYS A 355 10.15 -46.50 -7.28
N LEU A 356 10.35 -45.76 -8.37
CA LEU A 356 10.95 -46.23 -9.62
C LEU A 356 12.48 -46.35 -9.55
N LEU A 357 13.15 -45.40 -8.89
CA LEU A 357 14.62 -45.28 -8.87
C LEU A 357 15.36 -46.60 -8.54
N PRO A 358 15.02 -47.38 -7.47
CA PRO A 358 15.72 -48.62 -7.16
C PRO A 358 15.71 -49.64 -8.30
N TYR A 359 14.64 -49.69 -9.10
CA TYR A 359 14.54 -50.61 -10.23
C TYR A 359 15.37 -50.14 -11.43
N GLN A 360 15.45 -48.83 -11.67
CA GLN A 360 16.34 -48.26 -12.69
C GLN A 360 17.81 -48.51 -12.36
N LEU A 361 18.19 -48.35 -11.08
CA LEU A 361 19.56 -48.64 -10.63
C LEU A 361 19.91 -50.12 -10.79
N ARG A 362 19.05 -51.04 -10.35
CA ARG A 362 19.26 -52.49 -10.52
C ARG A 362 19.24 -52.94 -11.99
N SER A 363 18.45 -52.30 -12.86
CA SER A 363 18.53 -52.54 -14.31
C SER A 363 19.89 -52.15 -14.88
N LEU A 364 20.46 -51.03 -14.47
CA LEU A 364 21.81 -50.63 -14.89
C LEU A 364 22.90 -51.55 -14.35
N GLU A 365 22.75 -52.10 -13.14
CA GLU A 365 23.64 -53.14 -12.63
C GLU A 365 23.52 -54.45 -13.45
N GLU A 366 22.32 -54.87 -13.84
CA GLU A 366 22.11 -56.02 -14.74
C GLU A 366 22.74 -55.76 -16.14
N GLU A 367 22.72 -54.52 -16.63
CA GLU A 367 23.42 -54.10 -17.87
C GLU A 367 24.96 -54.07 -17.72
N CYS A 368 25.50 -53.80 -16.53
CA CYS A 368 26.92 -53.95 -16.25
C CYS A 368 27.36 -55.42 -16.16
N ALA A 369 26.49 -56.31 -15.69
CA ALA A 369 26.79 -57.74 -15.50
C ALA A 369 26.81 -58.57 -16.80
N VAL A 370 26.46 -57.99 -17.95
CA VAL A 370 26.45 -58.68 -19.25
C VAL A 370 27.88 -58.96 -19.72
N SER A 371 28.15 -60.16 -20.23
CA SER A 371 29.47 -60.55 -20.75
C SER A 371 29.95 -59.75 -21.98
N THR A 372 29.08 -58.96 -22.62
CA THR A 372 29.42 -58.02 -23.70
C THR A 372 29.70 -56.60 -23.21
N CYS A 373 29.56 -56.32 -21.91
CA CYS A 373 29.84 -55.02 -21.33
C CYS A 373 31.35 -54.82 -21.19
N SER A 374 31.89 -53.76 -21.81
CA SER A 374 33.29 -53.37 -21.64
C SER A 374 33.46 -52.54 -20.36
N ALA A 375 34.65 -52.57 -19.74
CA ALA A 375 34.96 -51.68 -18.60
C ALA A 375 34.76 -50.18 -18.93
N THR A 376 34.85 -49.78 -20.21
CA THR A 376 34.54 -48.42 -20.67
C THR A 376 33.04 -48.12 -20.74
N LEU A 377 32.19 -49.12 -21.04
CA LEU A 377 30.73 -49.00 -21.00
C LEU A 377 30.21 -49.10 -19.56
N GLU A 378 30.73 -50.04 -18.78
CA GLU A 378 30.48 -50.18 -17.33
C GLU A 378 30.71 -48.84 -16.61
N ALA A 379 31.84 -48.17 -16.87
CA ALA A 379 32.11 -46.84 -16.31
C ALA A 379 31.06 -45.79 -16.67
N ARG A 380 30.48 -45.82 -17.89
CA ARG A 380 29.41 -44.90 -18.32
C ARG A 380 28.05 -45.28 -17.74
N ASN A 381 27.76 -46.57 -17.57
CA ASN A 381 26.61 -47.05 -16.82
C ASN A 381 26.69 -46.61 -15.35
N MET A 382 27.87 -46.67 -14.73
CA MET A 382 28.07 -46.20 -13.35
C MET A 382 28.00 -44.67 -13.21
N GLU A 383 28.44 -43.89 -14.20
CA GLU A 383 28.19 -42.43 -14.26
C GLU A 383 26.68 -42.12 -14.35
N LEU A 384 25.93 -42.85 -15.19
CA LEU A 384 24.48 -42.70 -15.32
C LEU A 384 23.75 -43.10 -14.03
N HIS A 385 24.14 -44.24 -13.43
CA HIS A 385 23.67 -44.72 -12.13
C HIS A 385 23.97 -43.71 -11.00
N ALA A 386 25.06 -42.95 -11.07
CA ALA A 386 25.36 -41.87 -10.12
C ALA A 386 24.55 -40.58 -10.38
N SER A 387 24.10 -40.32 -11.60
CA SER A 387 23.28 -39.14 -11.93
C SER A 387 21.77 -39.35 -11.70
N LEU A 388 21.22 -40.57 -11.85
CA LEU A 388 19.79 -40.83 -11.63
C LEU A 388 19.29 -40.47 -10.21
N PRO A 389 19.98 -40.81 -9.10
CA PRO A 389 19.57 -40.37 -7.76
C PRO A 389 19.57 -38.85 -7.59
N LYS A 390 20.45 -38.12 -8.30
CA LYS A 390 20.47 -36.64 -8.28
C LYS A 390 19.17 -36.08 -8.88
N LEU A 391 18.60 -36.74 -9.89
CA LEU A 391 17.35 -36.30 -10.53
C LEU A 391 16.19 -36.42 -9.54
N THR A 392 16.00 -37.61 -8.96
CA THR A 392 14.96 -37.86 -7.95
C THR A 392 15.11 -36.92 -6.74
N ALA A 393 16.33 -36.76 -6.20
CA ALA A 393 16.57 -35.83 -5.10
C ALA A 393 16.30 -34.35 -5.45
N THR A 394 16.53 -33.95 -6.71
CA THR A 394 16.25 -32.58 -7.17
C THR A 394 14.75 -32.36 -7.41
N LEU A 395 14.03 -33.37 -7.92
CA LEU A 395 12.56 -33.35 -8.00
C LEU A 395 11.93 -33.28 -6.60
N SER A 396 12.45 -34.03 -5.63
CA SER A 396 12.01 -33.99 -4.23
C SER A 396 12.29 -32.65 -3.56
N LYS A 397 13.44 -32.02 -3.86
CA LYS A 397 13.74 -30.65 -3.44
C LYS A 397 12.74 -29.63 -4.03
N LEU A 398 12.38 -29.78 -5.31
CA LEU A 398 11.37 -28.94 -5.97
C LEU A 398 9.98 -29.13 -5.34
N ASP A 399 9.57 -30.37 -5.08
CA ASP A 399 8.28 -30.69 -4.45
C ASP A 399 8.13 -30.09 -3.05
N ASN A 400 9.19 -30.14 -2.23
CA ASN A 400 9.20 -29.49 -0.92
C ASN A 400 8.96 -27.97 -1.01
N TYR A 401 9.63 -27.27 -1.94
CA TYR A 401 9.40 -25.83 -2.13
C TYR A 401 8.05 -25.53 -2.80
N LEU A 402 7.56 -26.39 -3.69
CA LEU A 402 6.23 -26.26 -4.29
C LEU A 402 5.14 -26.40 -3.22
N SER A 403 5.25 -27.39 -2.35
CA SER A 403 4.34 -27.64 -1.23
C SER A 403 4.36 -26.48 -0.23
N LEU A 404 5.53 -25.90 0.09
CA LEU A 404 5.64 -24.70 0.93
C LEU A 404 4.98 -23.46 0.30
N ILE A 405 5.10 -23.29 -1.03
CA ILE A 405 4.44 -22.22 -1.79
C ILE A 405 2.92 -22.45 -1.86
N ALA A 406 2.47 -23.68 -2.11
CA ALA A 406 1.06 -24.06 -2.15
C ALA A 406 0.36 -23.89 -0.79
N ALA A 407 1.05 -24.22 0.30
CA ALA A 407 0.56 -24.12 1.67
C ALA A 407 0.15 -22.68 2.07
N ALA A 408 0.66 -21.64 1.41
CA ALA A 408 0.21 -20.27 1.62
C ALA A 408 -1.29 -20.04 1.31
N SER A 409 -1.91 -20.92 0.53
CA SER A 409 -3.35 -20.91 0.23
C SER A 409 -4.19 -21.84 1.11
N LYS A 410 -3.59 -22.53 2.08
CA LYS A 410 -4.32 -23.31 3.09
C LYS A 410 -4.61 -22.40 4.30
N SER A 411 -5.86 -22.40 4.78
CA SER A 411 -6.34 -21.49 5.86
C SER A 411 -5.72 -21.79 7.24
N SER A 412 -4.99 -22.89 7.38
CA SER A 412 -4.13 -23.21 8.53
C SER A 412 -2.99 -22.19 8.66
N ARG A 413 -2.87 -21.55 9.84
CA ARG A 413 -2.04 -20.36 10.11
C ARG A 413 -0.51 -20.59 10.15
N GLU A 414 -0.02 -21.67 9.52
CA GLU A 414 1.36 -22.18 9.69
C GLU A 414 2.32 -21.81 8.54
N HIS A 415 1.87 -21.08 7.51
CA HIS A 415 2.78 -20.61 6.45
C HIS A 415 3.65 -19.41 6.91
N PRO A 416 5.00 -19.51 6.93
CA PRO A 416 5.88 -18.45 7.40
C PRO A 416 6.05 -17.34 6.34
N ARG A 417 5.11 -16.38 6.35
CA ARG A 417 4.98 -15.24 5.40
C ARG A 417 6.25 -14.39 5.19
N THR A 418 7.21 -14.42 6.12
CA THR A 418 8.51 -13.74 6.02
C THR A 418 9.45 -14.46 5.05
N ASN A 419 9.34 -15.79 4.94
CA ASN A 419 10.25 -16.64 4.17
C ASN A 419 9.77 -16.90 2.74
N GLN A 420 8.60 -16.39 2.36
CA GLN A 420 8.00 -16.53 1.02
C GLN A 420 8.99 -16.19 -0.11
N ALA A 421 9.74 -15.09 0.04
CA ALA A 421 10.78 -14.67 -0.89
C ALA A 421 11.92 -15.71 -1.05
N ALA A 422 12.33 -16.33 0.06
CA ALA A 422 13.34 -17.38 0.05
C ALA A 422 12.83 -18.66 -0.61
N PHE A 423 11.54 -19.03 -0.44
CA PHE A 423 10.96 -20.19 -1.11
C PHE A 423 10.96 -20.06 -2.63
N PHE A 424 10.58 -18.88 -3.17
CA PHE A 424 10.70 -18.62 -4.61
C PHE A 424 12.15 -18.61 -5.10
N THR A 425 13.09 -18.08 -4.31
CA THR A 425 14.52 -18.09 -4.65
C THR A 425 15.10 -19.52 -4.68
N GLN A 426 14.70 -20.39 -3.73
CA GLN A 426 15.11 -21.79 -3.69
C GLN A 426 14.41 -22.66 -4.75
N MET A 427 13.17 -22.33 -5.13
CA MET A 427 12.49 -22.90 -6.30
C MET A 427 13.28 -22.58 -7.58
N ALA A 428 13.68 -21.33 -7.79
CA ALA A 428 14.53 -20.94 -8.93
C ALA A 428 15.86 -21.71 -8.95
N ALA A 429 16.52 -21.83 -7.79
CA ALA A 429 17.76 -22.61 -7.65
C ALA A 429 17.54 -24.12 -7.94
N GLY A 430 16.40 -24.67 -7.51
CA GLY A 430 15.99 -26.05 -7.80
C GLY A 430 15.76 -26.32 -9.29
N LEU A 431 15.16 -25.37 -10.02
CA LEU A 431 14.92 -25.51 -11.47
C LEU A 431 16.23 -25.44 -12.27
N ASN A 432 17.17 -24.58 -11.86
CA ASN A 432 18.51 -24.55 -12.43
C ASN A 432 19.28 -25.86 -12.13
N GLN A 433 19.15 -26.40 -10.91
CA GLN A 433 19.73 -27.70 -10.55
C GLN A 433 19.12 -28.85 -11.36
N LEU A 434 17.81 -28.83 -11.62
CA LEU A 434 17.12 -29.83 -12.44
C LEU A 434 17.64 -29.83 -13.89
N HIS A 435 17.87 -28.65 -14.46
CA HIS A 435 18.43 -28.53 -15.81
C HIS A 435 19.84 -29.15 -15.90
N GLU A 436 20.75 -28.79 -14.99
CA GLU A 436 22.12 -29.32 -15.03
C GLU A 436 22.17 -30.84 -14.76
N VAL A 437 21.27 -31.38 -13.92
CA VAL A 437 21.18 -32.84 -13.71
C VAL A 437 20.61 -33.58 -14.92
N LEU A 438 19.58 -33.05 -15.59
CA LEU A 438 19.08 -33.65 -16.85
C LEU A 438 20.12 -33.56 -17.97
N LYS A 439 20.96 -32.53 -17.96
CA LYS A 439 22.07 -32.31 -18.89
C LYS A 439 23.25 -33.26 -18.61
N GLU A 440 23.56 -33.56 -17.35
CA GLU A 440 24.44 -34.69 -16.99
C GLU A 440 23.87 -36.02 -17.50
N ILE A 441 22.61 -36.34 -17.19
CA ILE A 441 21.96 -37.59 -17.58
C ILE A 441 21.95 -37.75 -19.09
N SER A 442 21.53 -36.71 -19.84
CA SER A 442 21.55 -36.70 -21.30
C SER A 442 22.96 -36.93 -21.85
N LYS A 443 23.99 -36.30 -21.27
CA LYS A 443 25.40 -36.51 -21.66
C LYS A 443 25.86 -37.96 -21.40
N HIS A 444 25.63 -38.51 -20.20
CA HIS A 444 26.05 -39.87 -19.84
C HIS A 444 25.29 -40.93 -20.65
N TYR A 445 24.01 -40.69 -20.93
CA TYR A 445 23.19 -41.56 -21.78
C TYR A 445 23.65 -41.53 -23.24
N ASN A 446 23.94 -40.35 -23.81
CA ASN A 446 24.48 -40.25 -25.18
C ASN A 446 25.82 -40.99 -25.33
N THR A 447 26.74 -40.87 -24.37
CA THR A 447 28.04 -41.57 -24.44
C THR A 447 27.92 -43.07 -24.20
N LYS A 448 27.00 -43.50 -23.33
CA LYS A 448 26.60 -44.91 -23.17
C LYS A 448 26.10 -45.49 -24.50
N VAL A 449 25.04 -44.91 -25.08
CA VAL A 449 24.43 -45.35 -26.35
C VAL A 449 25.46 -45.41 -27.47
N SER A 450 26.34 -44.42 -27.55
CA SER A 450 27.43 -44.38 -28.54
C SER A 450 28.39 -45.57 -28.45
N LEU A 451 28.57 -46.17 -27.26
CA LEU A 451 29.36 -47.39 -27.06
C LEU A 451 28.51 -48.65 -27.28
N GLU A 452 27.26 -48.68 -26.79
CA GLU A 452 26.34 -49.80 -26.99
C GLU A 452 26.07 -50.06 -28.48
N HIS A 453 25.94 -49.01 -29.29
CA HIS A 453 25.76 -49.12 -30.74
C HIS A 453 26.94 -49.80 -31.47
N GLN A 454 28.12 -49.88 -30.85
CA GLN A 454 29.32 -50.55 -31.38
C GLN A 454 29.39 -52.04 -30.99
N LEU A 455 28.53 -52.51 -30.08
CA LEU A 455 28.50 -53.93 -29.69
C LEU A 455 27.94 -54.80 -30.83
N PRO A 456 28.50 -56.00 -31.07
CA PRO A 456 28.00 -56.92 -32.10
C PRO A 456 26.60 -57.47 -31.78
N THR A 457 26.14 -57.36 -30.52
CA THR A 457 24.79 -57.73 -30.06
C THR A 457 23.74 -56.62 -30.22
N ALA A 458 24.12 -55.41 -30.64
CA ALA A 458 23.22 -54.27 -30.69
C ALA A 458 22.25 -54.34 -31.88
N THR A 459 21.04 -54.85 -31.63
CA THR A 459 19.98 -54.99 -32.64
C THR A 459 19.51 -53.64 -33.19
N GLN A 460 18.97 -53.61 -34.41
CA GLN A 460 18.42 -52.36 -34.98
C GLN A 460 17.27 -51.79 -34.13
N LYS A 461 16.46 -52.69 -33.54
CA LYS A 461 15.36 -52.36 -32.62
C LYS A 461 15.86 -51.65 -31.36
N LEU A 462 16.98 -52.09 -30.79
CA LEU A 462 17.65 -51.38 -29.68
C LEU A 462 18.09 -49.99 -30.14
N LYS A 463 18.82 -49.90 -31.26
CA LYS A 463 19.40 -48.65 -31.77
C LYS A 463 18.34 -47.56 -31.99
N THR A 464 17.23 -47.90 -32.64
CA THR A 464 16.10 -46.97 -32.84
C THR A 464 15.41 -46.58 -31.52
N THR A 465 15.38 -47.46 -30.52
CA THR A 465 14.77 -47.17 -29.22
C THR A 465 15.66 -46.22 -28.42
N ASP A 466 16.98 -46.46 -28.43
CA ASP A 466 17.96 -45.59 -27.77
C ASP A 466 18.04 -44.20 -28.41
N GLU A 467 17.90 -44.09 -29.73
CA GLU A 467 17.72 -42.79 -30.42
C GLU A 467 16.46 -42.05 -29.93
N CYS A 468 15.36 -42.76 -29.67
CA CYS A 468 14.15 -42.17 -29.06
C CYS A 468 14.37 -41.75 -27.60
N VAL A 469 15.08 -42.55 -26.78
CA VAL A 469 15.44 -42.16 -25.40
C VAL A 469 16.34 -40.93 -25.41
N VAL A 470 17.39 -40.90 -26.24
CA VAL A 470 18.29 -39.74 -26.43
C VAL A 470 17.49 -38.50 -26.85
N SER A 471 16.59 -38.62 -27.83
CA SER A 471 15.74 -37.52 -28.29
C SER A 471 14.86 -36.96 -27.16
N SER A 472 14.25 -37.83 -26.35
CA SER A 472 13.45 -37.41 -25.20
C SER A 472 14.27 -36.71 -24.11
N LEU A 473 15.51 -37.16 -23.85
CA LEU A 473 16.43 -36.52 -22.91
C LEU A 473 16.92 -35.16 -23.43
N VAL A 474 17.16 -35.00 -24.74
CA VAL A 474 17.49 -33.71 -25.37
C VAL A 474 16.28 -32.75 -25.29
N ALA A 475 15.06 -33.24 -25.50
CA ALA A 475 13.84 -32.45 -25.31
C ALA A 475 13.68 -31.98 -23.85
N LEU A 476 13.94 -32.84 -22.87
CA LEU A 476 13.93 -32.50 -21.44
C LEU A 476 14.98 -31.44 -21.05
N VAL A 477 16.20 -31.54 -21.59
CA VAL A 477 17.25 -30.52 -21.43
C VAL A 477 16.83 -29.19 -22.07
N SER A 478 16.25 -29.22 -23.27
CA SER A 478 15.74 -28.03 -23.98
C SER A 478 14.57 -27.36 -23.25
N CYS A 479 13.63 -28.14 -22.71
CA CYS A 479 12.52 -27.64 -21.89
C CYS A 479 13.03 -26.98 -20.61
N THR A 480 13.82 -27.70 -19.80
CA THR A 480 14.32 -27.16 -18.52
C THR A 480 15.28 -25.99 -18.71
N GLY A 481 16.02 -25.96 -19.81
CA GLY A 481 16.87 -24.83 -20.23
C GLY A 481 16.09 -23.57 -20.62
N LYS A 482 14.77 -23.66 -20.85
CA LYS A 482 13.87 -22.50 -20.98
C LYS A 482 13.20 -22.17 -19.64
N LEU A 483 12.69 -23.19 -18.94
CA LEU A 483 11.96 -23.05 -17.67
C LEU A 483 12.79 -22.42 -16.56
N ALA A 484 14.04 -22.84 -16.39
CA ALA A 484 14.93 -22.31 -15.34
C ALA A 484 15.24 -20.81 -15.52
N PRO A 485 15.69 -20.31 -16.69
CA PRO A 485 15.86 -18.87 -16.88
C PRO A 485 14.54 -18.09 -16.92
N PHE A 486 13.43 -18.66 -17.43
CA PHE A 486 12.12 -18.02 -17.36
C PHE A 486 11.70 -17.74 -15.91
N PHE A 487 11.86 -18.72 -15.01
CA PHE A 487 11.50 -18.57 -13.61
C PHE A 487 12.46 -17.60 -12.90
N SER A 488 13.74 -17.61 -13.29
CA SER A 488 14.78 -16.74 -12.72
C SER A 488 14.62 -15.27 -13.15
N SER A 489 14.25 -14.99 -14.41
CA SER A 489 14.04 -13.62 -14.91
C SER A 489 12.76 -12.98 -14.35
N HIS A 490 11.74 -13.79 -14.06
CA HIS A 490 10.50 -13.34 -13.41
C HIS A 490 10.52 -13.48 -11.88
N LEU A 491 11.65 -13.87 -11.28
CA LEU A 491 11.76 -14.08 -9.83
C LEU A 491 11.36 -12.84 -9.03
N GLU A 492 11.74 -11.63 -9.48
CA GLU A 492 11.32 -10.38 -8.83
C GLU A 492 9.79 -10.21 -8.80
N PHE A 493 9.08 -10.67 -9.84
CA PHE A 493 7.61 -10.61 -9.89
C PHE A 493 6.95 -11.61 -8.93
N PHE A 494 7.52 -12.82 -8.79
CA PHE A 494 7.00 -13.84 -7.86
C PHE A 494 7.38 -13.55 -6.39
N VAL A 495 8.54 -12.93 -6.15
CA VAL A 495 9.02 -12.50 -4.82
C VAL A 495 8.34 -11.22 -4.35
N SER A 496 7.99 -10.32 -5.28
CA SER A 496 7.20 -9.13 -4.97
C SER A 496 5.85 -9.53 -4.38
N ARG A 497 5.63 -9.23 -3.09
CA ARG A 497 4.28 -9.24 -2.51
C ARG A 497 3.40 -8.35 -3.39
N ALA A 498 2.42 -8.97 -4.05
CA ALA A 498 1.53 -8.29 -4.98
C ALA A 498 0.97 -7.01 -4.34
N GLY A 499 1.20 -5.88 -5.01
CA GLY A 499 1.29 -4.56 -4.37
C GLY A 499 -0.05 -3.94 -3.99
N TYR A 500 -0.75 -4.54 -3.03
CA TYR A 500 -2.04 -4.03 -2.56
C TYR A 500 -1.86 -2.73 -1.80
N ARG A 501 -2.07 -1.62 -2.49
CA ARG A 501 -2.16 -0.29 -1.88
C ARG A 501 -3.50 -0.17 -1.16
N THR A 502 -3.64 -0.87 -0.03
CA THR A 502 -4.71 -0.63 0.93
C THR A 502 -4.76 0.86 1.25
N ARG A 503 -5.95 1.45 1.09
CA ARG A 503 -6.11 2.90 1.09
C ARG A 503 -5.64 3.45 2.44
N GLY A 504 -4.74 4.43 2.42
CA GLY A 504 -4.15 5.02 3.63
C GLY A 504 -2.89 4.34 4.17
N VAL A 505 -2.47 3.18 3.65
CA VAL A 505 -1.24 2.48 4.12
C VAL A 505 0.01 2.94 3.34
N SER A 506 -0.14 3.39 2.09
CA SER A 506 0.98 3.81 1.21
C SER A 506 1.73 5.09 1.64
N LEU A 507 1.45 5.66 2.81
CA LEU A 507 2.10 6.87 3.32
C LEU A 507 3.25 6.57 4.29
N CYS A 508 3.33 5.36 4.84
CA CYS A 508 4.44 4.95 5.69
C CYS A 508 5.67 4.57 4.86
N ARG A 509 6.82 5.15 5.21
CA ARG A 509 8.12 4.59 4.84
C ARG A 509 8.51 3.49 5.81
N ASP A 510 9.32 2.60 5.28
CA ASP A 510 10.23 1.68 5.97
C ASP A 510 9.66 0.39 6.62
N THR A 511 10.34 -0.71 6.30
CA THR A 511 10.30 -2.07 6.89
C THR A 511 9.15 -3.03 6.55
N ASP A 512 7.88 -2.73 6.80
CA ASP A 512 6.80 -3.70 6.52
C ASP A 512 5.92 -3.33 5.31
N GLY A 513 5.73 -4.31 4.41
CA GLY A 513 4.90 -4.15 3.21
C GLY A 513 3.40 -4.08 3.56
N PRO A 514 2.53 -3.70 2.61
CA PRO A 514 1.12 -3.44 2.92
C PRO A 514 0.39 -4.69 3.41
N VAL A 515 0.19 -4.76 4.72
CA VAL A 515 -0.60 -5.82 5.37
C VAL A 515 -2.08 -5.47 5.20
N SER A 516 -2.83 -6.41 4.60
CA SER A 516 -4.28 -6.50 4.82
C SER A 516 -4.52 -7.46 5.97
N SER A 517 -5.48 -7.18 6.85
CA SER A 517 -5.82 -8.09 7.94
C SER A 517 -6.26 -9.46 7.38
N PRO A 518 -5.86 -10.60 7.98
CA PRO A 518 -6.37 -11.91 7.58
C PRO A 518 -7.90 -11.99 7.54
N VAL A 519 -8.59 -11.19 8.37
CA VAL A 519 -10.05 -11.07 8.40
C VAL A 519 -10.62 -10.60 7.04
N VAL A 520 -9.89 -9.80 6.27
CA VAL A 520 -10.30 -9.36 4.92
C VAL A 520 -10.30 -10.55 3.95
N THR A 521 -9.32 -11.45 4.07
CA THR A 521 -9.25 -12.70 3.29
C THR A 521 -10.34 -13.68 3.74
N ASP A 522 -10.54 -13.88 5.04
CA ASP A 522 -11.62 -14.72 5.58
C ASP A 522 -13.02 -14.26 5.10
N LEU A 523 -13.27 -12.95 5.10
CA LEU A 523 -14.51 -12.36 4.60
C LEU A 523 -14.66 -12.52 3.08
N ARG A 524 -13.56 -12.37 2.31
CA ARG A 524 -13.54 -12.62 0.86
C ARG A 524 -13.88 -14.07 0.56
N ASP A 525 -13.30 -15.04 1.28
CA ASP A 525 -13.55 -16.45 1.04
C ASP A 525 -14.96 -16.88 1.49
N ARG A 526 -15.51 -16.25 2.52
CA ARG A 526 -16.94 -16.41 2.86
C ARG A 526 -17.84 -15.87 1.75
N ALA A 527 -17.47 -14.75 1.11
CA ALA A 527 -18.20 -14.18 -0.01
C ALA A 527 -18.09 -15.02 -1.30
N THR A 528 -16.90 -15.54 -1.65
CA THR A 528 -16.73 -16.45 -2.80
C THR A 528 -17.45 -17.78 -2.58
N SER A 529 -17.45 -18.33 -1.36
CA SER A 529 -18.23 -19.52 -0.98
C SER A 529 -19.74 -19.28 -1.08
N TYR A 530 -20.22 -18.07 -0.75
CA TYR A 530 -21.62 -17.70 -0.93
C TYR A 530 -21.99 -17.57 -2.43
N VAL A 531 -21.17 -16.87 -3.22
CA VAL A 531 -21.41 -16.70 -4.66
C VAL A 531 -21.29 -18.02 -5.44
N SER A 532 -20.42 -18.94 -5.04
CA SER A 532 -20.33 -20.26 -5.68
C SER A 532 -21.53 -21.16 -5.34
N ARG A 533 -22.09 -21.06 -4.13
CA ARG A 533 -23.37 -21.70 -3.77
C ARG A 533 -24.53 -21.14 -4.60
N LEU A 534 -24.61 -19.83 -4.79
CA LEU A 534 -25.63 -19.18 -5.64
C LEU A 534 -25.51 -19.56 -7.13
N LYS A 535 -24.28 -19.78 -7.62
CA LYS A 535 -24.00 -20.18 -9.01
C LYS A 535 -24.03 -21.69 -9.25
N ARG A 536 -24.25 -22.51 -8.22
CA ARG A 536 -24.40 -23.95 -8.37
C ARG A 536 -25.70 -24.22 -9.13
N PRO A 537 -25.71 -25.00 -10.23
CA PRO A 537 -26.95 -25.39 -10.88
C PRO A 537 -27.85 -26.08 -9.85
N CYS A 538 -29.14 -25.73 -9.85
CA CYS A 538 -30.11 -26.39 -8.98
C CYS A 538 -30.08 -27.90 -9.32
N PRO A 539 -29.88 -28.80 -8.34
CA PRO A 539 -29.85 -30.24 -8.62
C PRO A 539 -31.16 -30.67 -9.27
N GLU A 540 -31.10 -31.68 -10.14
CA GLU A 540 -32.28 -32.17 -10.87
C GLU A 540 -33.37 -32.63 -9.89
N SER A 541 -34.33 -31.74 -9.69
CA SER A 541 -35.42 -31.88 -8.74
C SER A 541 -36.72 -31.90 -9.51
N VAL A 542 -37.56 -32.89 -9.22
CA VAL A 542 -38.87 -33.05 -9.84
C VAL A 542 -39.65 -31.74 -9.65
N PRO A 543 -40.10 -31.06 -10.73
CA PRO A 543 -40.76 -29.76 -10.62
C PRO A 543 -41.88 -29.78 -9.60
N TYR A 544 -41.98 -28.75 -8.74
CA TYR A 544 -42.80 -28.79 -7.52
C TYR A 544 -44.25 -29.26 -7.74
N LYS A 545 -44.90 -28.84 -8.84
CA LYS A 545 -46.23 -29.33 -9.24
C LYS A 545 -46.26 -30.85 -9.44
N THR A 546 -45.29 -31.39 -10.17
CA THR A 546 -45.11 -32.83 -10.41
C THR A 546 -44.74 -33.58 -9.13
N ALA A 547 -43.93 -33.00 -8.24
CA ALA A 547 -43.60 -33.60 -6.94
C ALA A 547 -44.85 -33.71 -6.03
N VAL A 548 -45.71 -32.69 -6.01
CA VAL A 548 -47.00 -32.70 -5.28
C VAL A 548 -47.98 -33.71 -5.89
N LEU A 549 -48.07 -33.81 -7.22
CA LEU A 549 -48.87 -34.82 -7.90
C LEU A 549 -48.38 -36.24 -7.58
N ASN A 550 -47.08 -36.50 -7.71
CA ASN A 550 -46.49 -37.80 -7.38
C ASN A 550 -46.73 -38.18 -5.92
N ARG A 551 -46.60 -37.23 -4.98
CA ARG A 551 -46.95 -37.45 -3.56
C ARG A 551 -48.42 -37.84 -3.39
N ARG A 552 -49.35 -37.19 -4.11
CA ARG A 552 -50.78 -37.50 -4.04
C ARG A 552 -51.09 -38.90 -4.58
N THR A 553 -50.49 -39.28 -5.71
CA THR A 553 -50.62 -40.62 -6.31
C THR A 553 -49.99 -41.71 -5.45
N LEU A 554 -48.87 -41.42 -4.79
CA LEU A 554 -48.25 -42.35 -3.85
C LEU A 554 -49.13 -42.58 -2.61
N LEU A 555 -49.74 -41.52 -2.05
CA LEU A 555 -50.64 -41.63 -0.91
C LEU A 555 -51.87 -42.48 -1.23
N SER A 556 -52.58 -42.21 -2.33
CA SER A 556 -53.74 -43.02 -2.74
C SER A 556 -53.36 -44.46 -3.12
N SER A 557 -52.15 -44.69 -3.63
CA SER A 557 -51.61 -46.03 -3.86
C SER A 557 -51.32 -46.77 -2.54
N THR A 558 -50.78 -46.09 -1.53
CA THR A 558 -50.57 -46.68 -0.19
C THR A 558 -51.89 -46.99 0.53
N GLU A 559 -52.87 -46.08 0.47
CA GLU A 559 -54.22 -46.28 1.02
C GLU A 559 -54.92 -47.47 0.36
N SER A 560 -54.86 -47.57 -0.96
CA SER A 560 -55.39 -48.72 -1.73
C SER A 560 -54.71 -50.04 -1.35
N ARG A 561 -53.37 -50.04 -1.24
CA ARG A 561 -52.59 -51.23 -0.82
C ARG A 561 -52.91 -51.65 0.61
N GLU A 562 -53.17 -50.70 1.50
CA GLU A 562 -53.52 -50.97 2.90
C GLU A 562 -54.94 -51.52 3.03
N GLY A 563 -55.92 -50.97 2.29
CA GLY A 563 -57.26 -51.54 2.19
C GLY A 563 -57.26 -52.98 1.63
N LEU A 564 -56.45 -53.24 0.59
CA LEU A 564 -56.24 -54.60 0.06
C LEU A 564 -55.59 -55.54 1.08
N ALA A 565 -54.64 -55.05 1.89
CA ALA A 565 -54.03 -55.85 2.95
C ALA A 565 -55.06 -56.21 4.05
N GLN A 566 -55.91 -55.27 4.46
CA GLN A 566 -56.98 -55.50 5.43
C GLN A 566 -58.04 -56.49 4.91
N GLN A 567 -58.41 -56.41 3.62
CA GLN A 567 -59.29 -57.39 2.98
C GLN A 567 -58.65 -58.79 2.95
N LEU A 568 -57.35 -58.88 2.65
CA LEU A 568 -56.62 -60.13 2.57
C LEU A 568 -56.47 -60.79 3.96
N THR A 569 -56.17 -60.02 5.02
CA THR A 569 -56.17 -60.55 6.39
C THR A 569 -57.56 -61.03 6.78
N THR A 570 -58.62 -60.24 6.54
CA THR A 570 -60.01 -60.66 6.81
C THR A 570 -60.38 -61.96 6.08
N ALA A 571 -59.90 -62.16 4.85
CA ALA A 571 -60.08 -63.41 4.11
C ALA A 571 -59.29 -64.59 4.72
N GLN A 572 -58.05 -64.35 5.16
CA GLN A 572 -57.24 -65.36 5.87
C GLN A 572 -57.88 -65.78 7.20
N GLU A 573 -58.45 -64.85 7.95
CA GLU A 573 -59.13 -65.18 9.22
C GLU A 573 -60.40 -66.00 8.99
N LYS A 574 -61.15 -65.72 7.91
CA LYS A 574 -62.30 -66.55 7.49
C LYS A 574 -61.87 -67.95 7.05
N MET A 575 -60.78 -68.08 6.29
CA MET A 575 -60.22 -69.40 5.95
C MET A 575 -59.80 -70.17 7.20
N ARG A 576 -59.08 -69.53 8.14
CA ARG A 576 -58.68 -70.13 9.42
C ARG A 576 -59.88 -70.61 10.25
N GLY A 577 -60.98 -69.86 10.26
CA GLY A 577 -62.23 -70.28 10.90
C GLY A 577 -62.84 -71.52 10.24
N LEU A 578 -62.94 -71.54 8.91
CA LEU A 578 -63.44 -72.70 8.15
C LEU A 578 -62.51 -73.92 8.26
N GLU A 579 -61.21 -73.73 8.42
CA GLU A 579 -60.24 -74.81 8.73
C GLU A 579 -60.48 -75.38 10.14
N GLN A 580 -60.72 -74.53 11.14
CA GLN A 580 -61.07 -74.96 12.50
C GLN A 580 -62.42 -75.69 12.56
N GLU A 581 -63.44 -75.21 11.84
CA GLU A 581 -64.72 -75.91 11.70
C GLU A 581 -64.55 -77.27 11.01
N LYS A 582 -63.74 -77.33 9.94
CA LYS A 582 -63.41 -78.59 9.26
C LYS A 582 -62.69 -79.58 10.18
N GLU A 583 -61.76 -79.12 11.01
CA GLU A 583 -61.09 -79.96 12.01
C GLU A 583 -62.06 -80.44 13.10
N HIS A 584 -62.95 -79.56 13.58
CA HIS A 584 -64.03 -79.92 14.51
C HIS A 584 -64.91 -81.05 13.94
N TRP A 585 -65.47 -80.85 12.74
CA TRP A 585 -66.31 -81.86 12.08
C TRP A 585 -65.56 -83.16 11.76
N MET A 586 -64.25 -83.09 11.48
CA MET A 586 -63.43 -84.29 11.28
C MET A 586 -63.23 -85.06 12.58
N LEU A 587 -62.96 -84.38 13.69
CA LEU A 587 -62.84 -85.00 15.02
C LEU A 587 -64.18 -85.57 15.49
N GLU A 588 -65.30 -84.88 15.24
CA GLU A 588 -66.63 -85.37 15.57
C GLU A 588 -67.01 -86.60 14.74
N ALA A 589 -66.71 -86.61 13.43
CA ALA A 589 -66.88 -87.78 12.58
C ALA A 589 -66.01 -88.98 13.04
N GLN A 590 -64.75 -88.74 13.44
CA GLN A 590 -63.90 -89.78 14.04
C GLN A 590 -64.46 -90.28 15.37
N LEU A 591 -65.02 -89.40 16.21
CA LEU A 591 -65.59 -89.78 17.51
C LEU A 591 -66.90 -90.56 17.34
N LEU A 592 -67.71 -90.24 16.33
CA LEU A 592 -68.84 -91.05 15.88
C LEU A 592 -68.39 -92.41 15.34
N GLN A 593 -67.33 -92.46 14.51
CA GLN A 593 -66.76 -93.72 14.03
C GLN A 593 -66.24 -94.60 15.19
N VAL A 594 -65.61 -94.01 16.21
CA VAL A 594 -65.16 -94.72 17.42
C VAL A 594 -66.33 -95.15 18.31
N ARG A 595 -67.46 -94.43 18.33
CA ARG A 595 -68.71 -94.91 18.97
C ARG A 595 -69.28 -96.10 18.22
N LEU A 596 -69.38 -96.01 16.89
CA LEU A 596 -69.88 -97.08 16.03
C LEU A 596 -68.99 -98.33 16.13
N GLU A 597 -67.67 -98.17 16.15
CA GLU A 597 -66.72 -99.25 16.44
C GLU A 597 -66.86 -99.84 17.85
N LYS A 598 -67.25 -99.05 18.86
CA LYS A 598 -67.53 -99.58 20.20
C LYS A 598 -68.82 -100.37 20.24
N GLU A 599 -69.84 -99.94 19.50
CA GLU A 599 -71.11 -100.68 19.36
C GLU A 599 -70.90 -101.98 18.57
N THR A 600 -70.20 -101.95 17.43
CA THR A 600 -69.84 -103.20 16.72
C THR A 600 -68.96 -104.12 17.57
N LYS A 601 -67.99 -103.60 18.33
CA LYS A 601 -67.19 -104.42 19.25
C LYS A 601 -67.97 -104.92 20.47
N CYS A 602 -69.12 -104.34 20.80
CA CYS A 602 -70.07 -104.92 21.77
C CYS A 602 -70.90 -106.04 21.12
N VAL A 603 -71.32 -105.88 19.86
CA VAL A 603 -72.00 -106.93 19.08
C VAL A 603 -71.07 -108.13 18.83
N GLU A 604 -69.82 -107.90 18.43
CA GLU A 604 -68.79 -108.92 18.21
C GLU A 604 -68.45 -109.69 19.50
N LYS A 605 -68.41 -109.00 20.66
CA LYS A 605 -68.25 -109.66 21.97
C LYS A 605 -69.45 -110.49 22.39
N GLY A 606 -70.62 -110.29 21.78
CA GLY A 606 -71.77 -111.18 21.88
C GLY A 606 -71.70 -112.41 20.96
N PHE A 607 -70.75 -112.47 20.02
CA PHE A 607 -70.79 -113.41 18.89
C PHE A 607 -69.51 -114.26 18.72
N ASN A 608 -69.01 -114.85 19.80
CA ASN A 608 -67.94 -115.85 19.73
C ASN A 608 -68.43 -117.19 19.14
N LYS A 609 -68.58 -117.26 17.81
CA LYS A 609 -68.69 -118.53 17.05
C LYS A 609 -68.43 -118.40 15.54
N GLY A 610 -67.21 -118.78 15.14
CA GLY A 610 -66.98 -119.50 13.88
C GLY A 610 -66.42 -118.73 12.68
N TYR A 611 -65.38 -119.31 12.07
CA TYR A 611 -64.98 -119.25 10.65
C TYR A 611 -64.61 -117.86 10.02
N VAL A 612 -63.73 -117.74 9.01
CA VAL A 612 -62.49 -118.46 8.63
C VAL A 612 -61.82 -117.67 7.48
N ARG A 613 -60.50 -117.81 7.30
CA ARG A 613 -59.71 -117.46 6.08
C ARG A 613 -59.57 -115.99 5.59
N GLN A 614 -58.30 -115.64 5.39
CA GLN A 614 -57.69 -115.03 4.18
C GLN A 614 -58.25 -113.72 3.58
N SER A 615 -57.44 -112.67 3.71
CA SER A 615 -56.84 -111.89 2.61
C SER A 615 -57.50 -111.89 1.22
N VAL A 616 -57.63 -110.68 0.65
CA VAL A 616 -56.95 -110.32 -0.62
C VAL A 616 -56.89 -108.78 -0.78
N GLN A 617 -56.01 -108.29 -1.66
CA GLN A 617 -55.89 -106.87 -2.03
C GLN A 617 -57.17 -106.41 -2.79
N THR A 618 -57.34 -105.13 -3.18
CA THR A 618 -56.94 -104.65 -4.53
C THR A 618 -57.12 -103.12 -4.58
N LYS A 619 -56.26 -102.42 -5.32
CA LYS A 619 -56.52 -101.02 -5.75
C LYS A 619 -57.51 -101.00 -6.91
N ARG A 620 -58.42 -100.04 -6.99
CA ARG A 620 -58.42 -99.08 -8.12
C ARG A 620 -59.44 -97.93 -7.98
N THR A 621 -58.88 -96.74 -8.17
CA THR A 621 -59.40 -95.61 -8.95
C THR A 621 -60.53 -95.94 -9.93
N ILE A 622 -61.50 -95.03 -10.01
CA ILE A 622 -62.02 -94.51 -11.29
C ILE A 622 -62.27 -93.00 -11.10
N GLU A 623 -62.07 -92.23 -12.16
CA GLU A 623 -62.20 -90.77 -12.18
C GLU A 623 -63.66 -90.35 -12.40
N LEU A 624 -63.99 -89.09 -12.07
CA LEU A 624 -65.17 -88.44 -12.61
C LEU A 624 -64.89 -86.96 -12.86
N THR A 625 -65.15 -86.52 -14.08
CA THR A 625 -64.83 -85.18 -14.58
C THR A 625 -66.04 -84.25 -14.45
N ALA A 626 -65.78 -82.98 -14.11
CA ALA A 626 -66.75 -81.90 -14.24
C ALA A 626 -66.00 -80.61 -14.63
N SER A 627 -66.20 -80.15 -15.87
CA SER A 627 -65.63 -78.90 -16.36
C SER A 627 -66.64 -77.76 -16.23
N MET A 628 -66.22 -76.65 -15.63
CA MET A 628 -66.81 -75.32 -15.83
C MET A 628 -65.66 -74.31 -15.98
N ASP A 629 -65.88 -73.28 -16.79
CA ASP A 629 -64.81 -72.47 -17.38
C ASP A 629 -64.78 -71.04 -16.82
N SER A 630 -63.59 -70.60 -16.37
CA SER A 630 -63.24 -69.18 -16.34
C SER A 630 -61.73 -68.99 -16.14
N LYS A 631 -61.06 -68.44 -17.16
CA LYS A 631 -59.84 -67.62 -17.00
C LYS A 631 -60.31 -66.17 -16.71
N PRO A 632 -59.62 -65.34 -15.90
CA PRO A 632 -58.30 -64.86 -16.32
C PRO A 632 -57.24 -64.50 -15.23
N VAL A 633 -55.98 -64.53 -15.70
CA VAL A 633 -54.85 -63.66 -15.31
C VAL A 633 -54.21 -63.83 -13.91
N ARG A 634 -52.87 -63.68 -13.89
CA ARG A 634 -51.99 -63.82 -12.73
C ARG A 634 -51.81 -62.49 -12.00
N ILE A 635 -51.92 -62.50 -10.67
CA ILE A 635 -51.19 -61.57 -9.80
C ILE A 635 -50.32 -62.42 -8.86
N LEU A 636 -49.00 -62.25 -8.95
CA LEU A 636 -48.03 -63.07 -8.22
C LEU A 636 -47.74 -62.46 -6.83
N MET A 637 -48.63 -62.70 -5.86
CA MET A 637 -48.33 -62.36 -4.46
C MET A 637 -47.21 -63.26 -3.92
N PHE A 638 -46.01 -62.71 -3.85
CA PHE A 638 -44.84 -63.37 -3.27
C PHE A 638 -44.84 -63.18 -1.75
N PHE A 639 -45.40 -64.14 -1.00
CA PHE A 639 -45.10 -64.28 0.43
C PHE A 639 -44.15 -65.47 0.64
N PRO A 640 -43.07 -65.33 1.43
CA PRO A 640 -41.95 -66.25 1.34
C PRO A 640 -42.09 -67.45 2.29
N TYR A 641 -42.07 -68.67 1.74
CA TYR A 641 -41.74 -69.86 2.55
C TYR A 641 -40.91 -70.91 1.80
N ARG A 642 -39.87 -71.39 2.51
CA ARG A 642 -39.39 -72.78 2.51
C ARG A 642 -38.63 -73.32 1.27
N ALA A 643 -37.72 -72.56 0.68
CA ALA A 643 -36.65 -73.10 -0.19
C ALA A 643 -35.47 -73.76 0.60
N SER A 644 -35.69 -74.20 1.84
CA SER A 644 -34.63 -74.71 2.74
C SER A 644 -34.25 -76.20 2.51
N GLY A 645 -34.94 -76.92 1.63
CA GLY A 645 -34.77 -78.37 1.48
C GLY A 645 -33.61 -78.80 0.58
N PHE A 646 -33.37 -78.09 -0.54
CA PHE A 646 -32.54 -78.62 -1.63
C PHE A 646 -31.06 -78.21 -1.56
N LEU A 647 -30.77 -76.97 -1.11
CA LEU A 647 -29.40 -76.46 -0.99
C LEU A 647 -28.58 -77.14 0.13
N LYS A 648 -29.24 -77.65 1.18
CA LYS A 648 -28.55 -78.22 2.34
C LYS A 648 -27.89 -79.57 2.02
N THR A 649 -28.49 -80.36 1.14
CA THR A 649 -27.95 -81.65 0.64
C THR A 649 -26.84 -81.46 -0.39
N LEU A 650 -26.83 -80.34 -1.13
CA LEU A 650 -25.77 -80.05 -2.10
C LEU A 650 -24.49 -79.55 -1.41
N MET A 651 -24.62 -78.72 -0.36
CA MET A 651 -23.46 -78.20 0.39
C MET A 651 -22.77 -79.28 1.24
N SER A 652 -23.47 -80.32 1.70
CA SER A 652 -22.87 -81.36 2.56
C SER A 652 -21.80 -82.25 1.88
N TYR A 653 -21.59 -82.10 0.57
CA TYR A 653 -20.61 -82.87 -0.20
C TYR A 653 -19.37 -82.08 -0.67
N LEU A 654 -19.31 -80.76 -0.44
CA LEU A 654 -18.25 -79.89 -1.03
C LEU A 654 -17.51 -78.97 -0.05
N GLY A 655 -17.67 -79.15 1.27
CA GLY A 655 -16.87 -78.39 2.24
C GLY A 655 -16.97 -78.94 3.66
N ARG A 656 -15.88 -79.56 4.16
CA ARG A 656 -15.84 -80.14 5.52
C ARG A 656 -14.65 -79.69 6.38
N GLU A 657 -13.92 -78.65 5.97
CA GLU A 657 -12.73 -78.17 6.69
C GLU A 657 -12.77 -76.66 7.09
N ASN A 658 -13.42 -75.77 6.32
CA ASN A 658 -13.33 -74.30 6.53
C ASN A 658 -14.60 -73.62 7.10
N SER A 659 -15.37 -74.28 7.97
CA SER A 659 -16.66 -73.73 8.43
C SER A 659 -16.54 -72.50 9.35
N SER A 660 -15.52 -72.44 10.22
CA SER A 660 -15.35 -71.38 11.22
C SER A 660 -15.01 -70.00 10.63
N GLU A 661 -14.17 -69.94 9.59
CA GLU A 661 -13.79 -68.67 8.96
C GLU A 661 -14.94 -68.00 8.20
N SER A 662 -15.88 -68.77 7.63
CA SER A 662 -17.01 -68.17 6.92
C SER A 662 -17.99 -67.51 7.89
N GLU A 663 -18.23 -68.11 9.05
CA GLU A 663 -19.11 -67.54 10.08
C GLU A 663 -18.50 -66.29 10.72
N THR A 664 -17.21 -66.28 11.06
CA THR A 664 -16.54 -65.08 11.59
C THR A 664 -16.49 -63.96 10.55
N ARG A 665 -16.21 -64.27 9.28
CA ARG A 665 -16.28 -63.28 8.18
C ARG A 665 -17.67 -62.68 8.03
N GLU A 666 -18.73 -63.49 8.10
CA GLU A 666 -20.10 -62.98 8.08
C GLU A 666 -20.43 -62.10 9.31
N GLN A 667 -19.92 -62.46 10.49
CA GLN A 667 -20.11 -61.65 11.70
C GLN A 667 -19.39 -60.30 11.61
N LEU A 668 -18.15 -60.24 11.09
CA LEU A 668 -17.46 -58.98 10.82
C LEU A 668 -18.21 -58.12 9.78
N ILE A 669 -18.71 -58.72 8.70
CA ILE A 669 -19.48 -58.00 7.66
C ILE A 669 -20.76 -57.41 8.26
N LYS A 670 -21.49 -58.18 9.08
CA LYS A 670 -22.69 -57.71 9.80
C LYS A 670 -22.34 -56.58 10.77
N ALA A 671 -21.29 -56.74 11.58
CA ALA A 671 -20.83 -55.70 12.51
C ALA A 671 -20.44 -54.40 11.80
N HIS A 672 -19.71 -54.48 10.69
CA HIS A 672 -19.34 -53.32 9.86
C HIS A 672 -20.57 -52.58 9.33
N PHE A 673 -21.54 -53.30 8.73
CA PHE A 673 -22.74 -52.65 8.20
C PHE A 673 -23.67 -52.13 9.30
N THR A 674 -23.82 -52.82 10.44
CA THR A 674 -24.55 -52.30 11.60
C THR A 674 -23.88 -51.04 12.15
N GLY A 675 -22.55 -51.03 12.29
CA GLY A 675 -21.78 -49.85 12.68
C GLY A 675 -22.04 -48.67 11.73
N ARG A 676 -21.93 -48.89 10.41
CA ARG A 676 -22.19 -47.85 9.41
C ARG A 676 -23.64 -47.36 9.42
N VAL A 677 -24.62 -48.22 9.71
CA VAL A 677 -26.03 -47.81 9.90
C VAL A 677 -26.18 -46.93 11.15
N THR A 678 -25.53 -47.26 12.28
CA THR A 678 -25.57 -46.40 13.48
C THR A 678 -24.87 -45.05 13.28
N GLU A 679 -23.76 -45.03 12.53
CA GLU A 679 -23.05 -43.80 12.16
C GLU A 679 -23.92 -42.89 11.27
N LEU A 680 -24.55 -43.44 10.23
CA LEU A 680 -25.47 -42.69 9.37
C LEU A 680 -26.72 -42.22 10.13
N THR A 681 -27.24 -43.01 11.08
CA THR A 681 -28.39 -42.65 11.91
C THR A 681 -28.06 -41.48 12.85
N THR A 682 -26.88 -41.48 13.47
CA THR A 682 -26.45 -40.37 14.34
C THR A 682 -26.12 -39.11 13.53
N GLN A 683 -25.55 -39.23 12.33
CA GLN A 683 -25.36 -38.10 11.41
C GLN A 683 -26.70 -37.49 10.98
N LEU A 684 -27.73 -38.31 10.69
CA LEU A 684 -29.07 -37.83 10.37
C LEU A 684 -29.70 -37.07 11.55
N GLN A 685 -29.68 -37.65 12.75
CA GLN A 685 -30.22 -36.99 13.96
C GLN A 685 -29.51 -35.66 14.28
N GLN A 686 -28.20 -35.58 14.06
CA GLN A 686 -27.46 -34.32 14.21
C GLN A 686 -27.82 -33.29 13.13
N ALA A 687 -28.14 -33.71 11.90
CA ALA A 687 -28.58 -32.83 10.83
C ALA A 687 -29.98 -32.27 11.12
N ASP A 688 -30.93 -33.12 11.52
CA ASP A 688 -32.29 -32.72 11.89
C ASP A 688 -32.30 -31.78 13.09
N SER A 689 -31.51 -32.08 14.13
CA SER A 689 -31.35 -31.19 15.30
C SER A 689 -30.84 -29.80 14.91
N LYS A 690 -29.84 -29.72 14.02
CA LYS A 690 -29.33 -28.44 13.48
C LYS A 690 -30.39 -27.72 12.65
N ALA A 691 -31.17 -28.43 11.83
CA ALA A 691 -32.25 -27.84 11.03
C ALA A 691 -33.36 -27.24 11.90
N VAL A 692 -33.75 -27.91 12.99
CA VAL A 692 -34.72 -27.39 13.97
C VAL A 692 -34.18 -26.13 14.66
N ASN A 693 -32.91 -26.14 15.09
CA ASN A 693 -32.28 -24.97 15.72
C ASN A 693 -32.24 -23.77 14.77
N PHE A 694 -31.76 -23.93 13.54
CA PHE A 694 -31.75 -22.85 12.54
C PHE A 694 -33.14 -22.32 12.20
N HIS A 695 -34.18 -23.17 12.19
CA HIS A 695 -35.57 -22.71 12.02
C HIS A 695 -36.05 -21.85 13.20
N SER A 696 -35.65 -22.19 14.43
CA SER A 696 -35.99 -21.39 15.61
C SER A 696 -35.24 -20.03 15.63
N GLU A 697 -33.96 -20.03 15.25
CA GLU A 697 -33.14 -18.81 15.11
C GLU A 697 -33.71 -17.88 14.03
N CYS A 698 -34.02 -18.40 12.84
CA CYS A 698 -34.65 -17.63 11.76
C CYS A 698 -35.99 -17.01 12.20
N ARG A 699 -36.82 -17.74 12.94
CA ARG A 699 -38.08 -17.22 13.49
C ARG A 699 -37.84 -16.08 14.50
N ALA A 700 -36.87 -16.26 15.40
CA ALA A 700 -36.53 -15.23 16.39
C ALA A 700 -35.95 -13.96 15.72
N LEU A 701 -35.10 -14.12 14.69
CA LEU A 701 -34.56 -13.01 13.91
C LEU A 701 -35.66 -12.28 13.13
N GLN A 702 -36.60 -13.00 12.51
CA GLN A 702 -37.76 -12.40 11.83
C GLN A 702 -38.63 -11.56 12.79
N GLN A 703 -38.86 -12.04 14.01
CA GLN A 703 -39.58 -11.27 15.03
C GLN A 703 -38.82 -10.01 15.47
N ARG A 704 -37.50 -10.10 15.66
CA ARG A 704 -36.66 -8.93 16.02
C ARG A 704 -36.59 -7.90 14.89
N LEU A 705 -36.56 -8.34 13.63
CA LEU A 705 -36.64 -7.46 12.46
C LEU A 705 -37.96 -6.68 12.42
N GLY A 706 -39.11 -7.37 12.53
CA GLY A 706 -40.42 -6.72 12.53
C GLY A 706 -40.68 -5.77 13.71
N LEU A 707 -39.94 -5.91 14.82
CA LEU A 707 -39.94 -4.91 15.91
C LEU A 707 -39.06 -3.69 15.58
N ALA A 708 -37.91 -3.90 14.93
CA ALA A 708 -37.03 -2.81 14.49
C ALA A 708 -37.65 -1.98 13.35
N GLU A 709 -38.40 -2.62 12.44
CA GLU A 709 -39.14 -1.96 11.36
C GLU A 709 -40.20 -1.00 11.94
N LYS A 710 -41.02 -1.46 12.89
CA LYS A 710 -42.00 -0.61 13.59
C LYS A 710 -41.38 0.53 14.38
N ALA A 711 -40.21 0.30 14.99
CA ALA A 711 -39.48 1.37 15.67
C ALA A 711 -38.96 2.43 14.68
N LYS A 712 -38.46 2.01 13.51
CA LYS A 712 -38.06 2.91 12.42
C LYS A 712 -39.25 3.72 11.90
N GLU A 713 -40.41 3.09 11.67
CA GLU A 713 -41.64 3.77 11.23
C GLU A 713 -42.02 4.89 12.21
N LYS A 714 -42.08 4.59 13.51
CA LYS A 714 -42.37 5.58 14.56
C LYS A 714 -41.36 6.74 14.58
N PHE A 715 -40.06 6.46 14.47
CA PHE A 715 -39.04 7.53 14.40
C PHE A 715 -39.13 8.36 13.10
N GLN A 716 -39.63 7.77 12.01
CA GLN A 716 -39.84 8.49 10.75
C GLN A 716 -41.05 9.45 10.83
N GLU A 717 -42.12 9.06 11.52
CA GLU A 717 -43.26 9.93 11.86
C GLU A 717 -42.82 11.07 12.81
N GLU A 718 -42.08 10.75 13.88
CA GLU A 718 -41.54 11.75 14.81
C GLU A 718 -40.64 12.78 14.08
N LEU A 719 -39.77 12.32 13.18
CA LEU A 719 -38.93 13.19 12.35
C LEU A 719 -39.76 14.10 11.43
N GLN A 720 -40.81 13.59 10.78
CA GLN A 720 -41.68 14.41 9.93
C GLN A 720 -42.41 15.50 10.73
N THR A 721 -42.95 15.17 11.91
CA THR A 721 -43.62 16.18 12.77
C THR A 721 -42.64 17.20 13.33
N ALA A 722 -41.37 16.82 13.57
CA ALA A 722 -40.32 17.76 13.95
C ALA A 722 -39.95 18.71 12.79
N GLN A 723 -39.82 18.19 11.56
CA GLN A 723 -39.57 18.99 10.36
C GLN A 723 -40.69 20.00 10.08
N GLN A 724 -41.95 19.61 10.23
CA GLN A 724 -43.10 20.51 10.10
C GLN A 724 -43.06 21.67 11.11
N LYS A 725 -42.69 21.41 12.37
CA LYS A 725 -42.53 22.46 13.39
C LYS A 725 -41.36 23.40 13.08
N ILE A 726 -40.26 22.89 12.54
CA ILE A 726 -39.12 23.72 12.12
C ILE A 726 -39.54 24.68 10.99
N ALA A 727 -40.30 24.20 9.99
CA ALA A 727 -40.82 25.04 8.93
C ALA A 727 -41.76 26.14 9.46
N GLN A 728 -42.71 25.79 10.34
CA GLN A 728 -43.62 26.76 10.97
C GLN A 728 -42.86 27.86 11.73
N LEU A 729 -41.84 27.49 12.51
CA LEU A 729 -40.99 28.46 13.24
C LEU A 729 -40.13 29.32 12.30
N GLN A 730 -39.79 28.83 11.10
CA GLN A 730 -39.09 29.61 10.08
C GLN A 730 -40.02 30.61 9.38
N ASP A 731 -41.28 30.25 9.13
CA ASP A 731 -42.30 31.16 8.61
C ASP A 731 -42.66 32.26 9.64
N GLU A 732 -42.78 31.91 10.93
CA GLU A 732 -42.93 32.87 12.02
C GLU A 732 -41.72 33.81 12.18
N LEU A 733 -40.49 33.29 12.05
CA LEU A 733 -39.27 34.09 12.15
C LEU A 733 -39.10 35.04 10.95
N THR A 734 -39.41 34.60 9.73
CA THR A 734 -39.29 35.44 8.53
C THR A 734 -40.36 36.53 8.50
N THR A 735 -41.61 36.22 8.85
CA THR A 735 -42.68 37.22 8.95
C THR A 735 -42.43 38.24 10.05
N THR A 736 -41.98 37.84 11.25
CA THR A 736 -41.59 38.78 12.31
C THR A 736 -40.40 39.65 11.91
N THR A 737 -39.37 39.09 11.26
CA THR A 737 -38.21 39.86 10.76
C THR A 737 -38.64 40.92 9.74
N SER A 738 -39.45 40.53 8.74
CA SER A 738 -39.96 41.45 7.72
C SER A 738 -40.84 42.58 8.29
N ASN A 739 -41.65 42.26 9.30
CA ASN A 739 -42.45 43.28 10.02
C ASN A 739 -41.56 44.31 10.74
N TYR A 740 -40.48 43.89 11.40
CA TYR A 740 -39.53 44.82 12.03
C TYR A 740 -38.73 45.63 11.01
N GLU A 741 -38.30 45.02 9.91
CA GLU A 741 -37.62 45.70 8.80
C GLU A 741 -38.52 46.79 8.17
N SER A 742 -39.80 46.49 7.96
CA SER A 742 -40.80 47.46 7.49
C SER A 742 -41.00 48.63 8.48
N GLN A 743 -41.07 48.35 9.78
CA GLN A 743 -41.16 49.39 10.82
C GLN A 743 -39.91 50.28 10.87
N LEU A 744 -38.72 49.70 10.77
CA LEU A 744 -37.45 50.44 10.72
C LEU A 744 -37.33 51.28 9.45
N SER A 745 -37.81 50.77 8.31
CA SER A 745 -37.88 51.51 7.05
C SER A 745 -38.78 52.75 7.16
N MET A 746 -40.02 52.59 7.67
CA MET A 746 -40.95 53.70 7.90
C MET A 746 -40.40 54.73 8.90
N MET A 747 -39.73 54.29 9.98
CA MET A 747 -39.04 55.20 10.90
C MET A 747 -37.91 55.98 10.21
N SER A 748 -37.13 55.31 9.35
CA SER A 748 -36.01 55.93 8.63
C SER A 748 -36.49 56.98 7.61
N GLU A 749 -37.57 56.67 6.88
CA GLU A 749 -38.22 57.61 5.94
C GLU A 749 -38.82 58.82 6.68
N HIS A 750 -39.49 58.60 7.83
CA HIS A 750 -40.01 59.67 8.66
C HIS A 750 -38.89 60.56 9.23
N LEU A 751 -37.78 59.96 9.70
CA LEU A 751 -36.60 60.71 10.16
C LEU A 751 -35.97 61.54 9.03
N CYS A 752 -35.91 60.99 7.81
CA CYS A 752 -35.44 61.71 6.63
C CYS A 752 -36.33 62.94 6.35
N SER A 753 -37.65 62.75 6.24
CA SER A 753 -38.61 63.84 6.02
C SER A 753 -38.59 64.90 7.13
N MET A 754 -38.31 64.52 8.38
CA MET A 754 -38.14 65.46 9.49
C MET A 754 -36.83 66.25 9.36
N ASN A 755 -35.74 65.61 8.94
CA ASN A 755 -34.44 66.26 8.75
C ASN A 755 -34.45 67.22 7.53
N ASP A 756 -35.17 66.87 6.46
CA ASP A 756 -35.42 67.77 5.32
C ASP A 756 -36.15 69.04 5.76
N LYS A 757 -37.20 68.92 6.59
CA LYS A 757 -37.95 70.07 7.14
C LYS A 757 -37.07 70.93 8.06
N LEU A 758 -36.23 70.32 8.90
CA LEU A 758 -35.27 71.05 9.72
C LEU A 758 -34.22 71.78 8.87
N THR A 759 -33.83 71.21 7.72
CA THR A 759 -32.91 71.84 6.76
C THR A 759 -33.57 73.01 6.03
N GLN A 760 -34.82 72.85 5.57
CA GLN A 760 -35.61 73.97 4.99
C GLN A 760 -35.77 75.13 5.98
N GLN A 761 -36.11 74.85 7.24
CA GLN A 761 -36.16 75.86 8.30
C GLN A 761 -34.80 76.50 8.58
N ARG A 762 -33.70 75.74 8.44
CA ARG A 762 -32.34 76.28 8.57
C ARG A 762 -32.03 77.29 7.46
N ASP A 763 -32.35 76.94 6.22
CA ASP A 763 -32.13 77.78 5.06
C ASP A 763 -33.00 79.05 5.09
N GLU A 764 -34.27 78.96 5.52
CA GLU A 764 -35.12 80.13 5.78
C GLU A 764 -34.51 81.06 6.84
N ILE A 765 -34.03 80.51 7.97
CA ILE A 765 -33.39 81.28 9.03
C ILE A 765 -32.11 81.98 8.54
N ASP A 766 -31.26 81.29 7.78
CA ASP A 766 -30.00 81.85 7.29
C ASP A 766 -30.23 82.84 6.11
N ALA A 767 -31.28 82.65 5.29
CA ALA A 767 -31.76 83.65 4.32
C ALA A 767 -32.32 84.91 5.01
N LEU A 768 -33.08 84.77 6.10
CA LEU A 768 -33.57 85.90 6.89
C LEU A 768 -32.40 86.69 7.51
N LYS A 769 -31.37 86.02 8.04
CA LYS A 769 -30.13 86.67 8.53
C LYS A 769 -29.40 87.42 7.42
N LEU A 770 -29.30 86.85 6.21
CA LEU A 770 -28.76 87.52 5.03
C LEU A 770 -29.57 88.77 4.68
N SER A 771 -30.89 88.69 4.69
CA SER A 771 -31.76 89.86 4.44
C SER A 771 -31.55 90.97 5.48
N ASN A 772 -31.36 90.61 6.76
CA ASN A 772 -31.06 91.58 7.83
C ASN A 772 -29.66 92.18 7.70
N LYS A 773 -28.63 91.41 7.30
CA LYS A 773 -27.32 91.97 6.95
C LYS A 773 -27.41 92.98 5.80
N VAL A 774 -28.16 92.66 4.74
CA VAL A 774 -28.37 93.58 3.60
C VAL A 774 -29.16 94.84 4.04
N ARG A 775 -30.14 94.71 4.95
CA ARG A 775 -30.81 95.86 5.56
C ARG A 775 -29.85 96.73 6.39
N LEU A 776 -29.01 96.15 7.25
CA LEU A 776 -27.99 96.89 8.00
C LEU A 776 -27.04 97.65 7.06
N ILE A 777 -26.54 97.00 6.00
CA ILE A 777 -25.64 97.63 5.02
C ILE A 777 -26.33 98.83 4.33
N LYS A 778 -27.61 98.70 3.94
CA LYS A 778 -28.38 99.81 3.36
C LYS A 778 -28.60 100.96 4.35
N VAL A 779 -28.93 100.66 5.61
CA VAL A 779 -29.04 101.69 6.66
C VAL A 779 -27.71 102.41 6.87
N HIS A 780 -26.59 101.66 6.87
CA HIS A 780 -25.26 102.24 7.05
C HIS A 780 -24.84 103.13 5.86
N GLN A 781 -25.26 102.80 4.63
CA GLN A 781 -25.06 103.64 3.45
C GLN A 781 -25.96 104.90 3.44
N CYS A 782 -27.18 104.82 3.99
CA CYS A 782 -28.06 105.99 4.17
C CYS A 782 -27.57 106.97 5.26
N PHE A 783 -26.66 106.56 6.16
CA PHE A 783 -26.06 107.42 7.17
C PHE A 783 -24.76 108.13 6.72
N CYS A 784 -24.35 107.93 5.46
CA CYS A 784 -23.14 108.53 4.88
C CYS A 784 -23.44 109.35 3.60
N LYS A 785 -24.61 110.01 3.59
CA LYS A 785 -25.02 111.06 2.65
C LYS A 785 -25.76 112.16 3.41
#